data_AF-A0A948ZGL2-F1
#
_entry.id   AF-A0A948ZGL2-F1
#
_cell.length_a   1.000
_cell.length_b   1.000
_cell.length_c   1.000
_cell.angle_alpha   90.00
_cell.angle_beta   90.00
_cell.angle_gamma   90.00
#
_symmetry.space_group_name_H-M   'P 1'
#
loop_
_entity.id
_entity.type
_entity.pdbx_description
1 polymer ?
#
loop_
_entity_poly.entity_id
_entity_poly.type
_entity_poly.pdbx_seq_one_letter_code
_entity_poly.pdbx_strand_id
1 'polypeptide(L)'
;MKFRKLSLELLFVTAVLALGLCSGQTLGRQTVLAQDQAIIEAPKDLAGYKAMETRVKEVVAKVLPAVVGIRVGGASGSGVIVSEDGIVMTAGHVVGKPGQDVTFIFHDGKTAKGKTLGMSMPTDVGLMKITDPGKWPVAPQGDSDTVKPGAWCVAFGHPLGYRPGRPPVVRVGRVLEITDRVIRTDCPLVGGDSGGPLFDLDGKIVGINSRIAGPADVNLHAPINLFRECWDRLMKGESWNTDLPSRDDADVKTPFREVVRAANQCVVRVKCDGKDAALGTIVGPDGWVLTKASELKGKVVCRLADGRDLEARIVGIHPPLDLAMLKIDAVDLPIIPWKTGKVDVGQWLISAGMGDDPLAVGVISVPRLAIPPVGGVIGVQLGDKDGAAYVMKVVPKSPAEKAGLKPDDIITHVNGKAAANSDEVRSLVRQHRPGATVTLTVKRDGETLNIPVKLGKLSSPALKKQQMMNSLGVGVSKRSDNFPAVLQHDTVINPVDCGGPVIDLSGRVVGVNIAHAGRTETYCLPTDVLIAPMYELMSGRLSPALLKAAQKAAEEKSAAEKKAAEEKKAAEEKAAAEKKAAEEKAAAEKKAAEEKKAAEEKAAAEKKAAEEKAAAEKKAAEEKKAAEEKAAAEKKAAEEKAAAEEKKAAEEKAAAEKKAAEEKAAAEEKKAAEEKAAAEKKAAEEKKAEDKPAPKQEPEEKKSNGSSSPSPDRQGGILVQSVSAK
;
A
#
# COMPACT_ATOMS: atom_id res chain seq x y z
N MET A 1 -24.42 -74.57 67.61
CA MET A 1 -25.89 -74.61 67.84
C MET A 1 -26.45 -73.20 67.73
N LYS A 2 -27.47 -73.02 66.88
CA LYS A 2 -28.62 -72.06 66.93
C LYS A 2 -28.33 -70.57 67.24
N PHE A 3 -28.47 -69.64 66.28
CA PHE A 3 -29.67 -69.00 65.67
C PHE A 3 -30.19 -67.72 66.39
N ARG A 4 -30.02 -66.59 65.67
CA ARG A 4 -30.92 -65.43 65.40
C ARG A 4 -31.69 -64.68 66.51
N LYS A 5 -31.60 -63.33 66.38
CA LYS A 5 -32.64 -62.25 66.35
C LYS A 5 -32.06 -61.05 67.13
N LEU A 6 -32.06 -59.78 66.73
CA LEU A 6 -32.76 -58.88 65.80
C LEU A 6 -31.74 -57.71 65.58
N SER A 7 -31.71 -56.92 64.51
CA SER A 7 -32.75 -55.96 64.14
C SER A 7 -32.58 -55.49 62.69
N LEU A 8 -33.73 -55.31 62.03
CA LEU A 8 -33.93 -55.06 60.61
C LEU A 8 -33.86 -53.55 60.26
N GLU A 9 -33.30 -52.71 61.12
CA GLU A 9 -33.26 -51.24 60.91
C GLU A 9 -31.99 -50.74 60.21
N LEU A 10 -30.93 -51.55 60.14
CA LEU A 10 -29.66 -51.09 59.57
C LEU A 10 -29.55 -51.24 58.04
N LEU A 11 -30.49 -51.94 57.40
CA LEU A 11 -30.48 -52.15 55.94
C LEU A 11 -31.30 -51.12 55.15
N PHE A 12 -32.15 -50.30 55.80
CA PHE A 12 -32.90 -49.25 55.12
C PHE A 12 -32.15 -47.91 55.06
N VAL A 13 -31.19 -47.67 55.96
CA VAL A 13 -30.41 -46.41 56.00
C VAL A 13 -29.27 -46.40 54.97
N THR A 14 -28.77 -47.57 54.55
CA THR A 14 -27.67 -47.67 53.58
C THR A 14 -28.14 -47.63 52.11
N ALA A 15 -29.38 -48.02 51.81
CA ALA A 15 -29.93 -47.92 50.45
C ALA A 15 -30.36 -46.49 50.06
N VAL A 16 -30.77 -45.65 51.03
CA VAL A 16 -31.20 -44.27 50.78
C VAL A 16 -29.99 -43.31 50.60
N LEU A 17 -28.85 -43.59 51.22
CA LEU A 17 -27.63 -42.78 51.01
C LEU A 17 -26.94 -43.05 49.66
N ALA A 18 -26.99 -44.28 49.13
CA ALA A 18 -26.36 -44.60 47.84
C ALA A 18 -27.14 -44.04 46.63
N LEU A 19 -28.48 -43.94 46.73
CA LEU A 19 -29.31 -43.30 45.70
C LEU A 19 -29.23 -41.76 45.75
N GLY A 20 -28.97 -41.15 46.92
CA GLY A 20 -28.76 -39.71 47.06
C GLY A 20 -27.43 -39.21 46.47
N LEU A 21 -26.36 -40.02 46.53
CA LEU A 21 -25.03 -39.66 46.05
C LEU A 21 -24.88 -39.74 44.52
N CYS A 22 -25.49 -40.74 43.86
CA CYS A 22 -25.55 -40.78 42.40
C CYS A 22 -26.47 -39.70 41.84
N SER A 23 -27.60 -39.39 42.48
CA SER A 23 -28.52 -38.35 42.03
C SER A 23 -27.90 -36.95 42.15
N GLY A 24 -27.15 -36.67 43.22
CA GLY A 24 -26.47 -35.39 43.45
C GLY A 24 -25.30 -35.11 42.51
N GLN A 25 -24.49 -36.13 42.15
CA GLN A 25 -23.40 -35.97 41.17
C GLN A 25 -23.93 -35.83 39.73
N THR A 26 -25.03 -36.52 39.40
CA THR A 26 -25.65 -36.44 38.06
C THR A 26 -26.41 -35.14 37.89
N LEU A 27 -27.13 -34.65 38.92
CA LEU A 27 -27.69 -33.30 38.94
C LEU A 27 -26.56 -32.27 38.86
N GLY A 28 -25.56 -32.30 39.73
CA GLY A 28 -24.45 -31.33 39.73
C GLY A 28 -23.71 -31.25 38.40
N ARG A 29 -23.50 -32.38 37.71
CA ARG A 29 -22.90 -32.43 36.37
C ARG A 29 -23.85 -31.94 35.28
N GLN A 30 -25.15 -32.21 35.38
CA GLN A 30 -26.16 -31.63 34.47
C GLN A 30 -26.34 -30.12 34.69
N THR A 31 -26.25 -29.62 35.93
CA THR A 31 -26.33 -28.18 36.24
C THR A 31 -25.10 -27.43 35.72
N VAL A 32 -23.90 -28.02 35.85
CA VAL A 32 -22.66 -27.46 35.28
C VAL A 32 -22.69 -27.50 33.76
N LEU A 33 -23.14 -28.60 33.14
CA LEU A 33 -23.30 -28.68 31.68
C LEU A 33 -24.37 -27.72 31.15
N ALA A 34 -25.48 -27.53 31.85
CA ALA A 34 -26.51 -26.57 31.49
C ALA A 34 -26.07 -25.10 31.66
N GLN A 35 -25.24 -24.80 32.67
CA GLN A 35 -24.59 -23.49 32.82
C GLN A 35 -23.55 -23.24 31.71
N ASP A 36 -22.71 -24.22 31.39
CA ASP A 36 -21.73 -24.15 30.31
C ASP A 36 -22.39 -23.94 28.94
N GLN A 37 -23.54 -24.58 28.69
CA GLN A 37 -24.28 -24.46 27.44
C GLN A 37 -25.02 -23.11 27.34
N ALA A 38 -25.50 -22.56 28.46
CA ALA A 38 -26.13 -21.24 28.54
C ALA A 38 -25.15 -20.06 28.38
N ILE A 39 -23.86 -20.26 28.63
CA ILE A 39 -22.81 -19.23 28.43
C ILE A 39 -22.42 -19.10 26.94
N ILE A 40 -22.62 -20.15 26.14
CA ILE A 40 -22.19 -20.23 24.72
C ILE A 40 -23.34 -19.93 23.76
N GLU A 41 -24.58 -20.28 24.11
CA GLU A 41 -25.77 -19.96 23.30
C GLU A 41 -26.22 -18.51 23.52
N ALA A 42 -26.55 -17.81 22.44
CA ALA A 42 -27.17 -16.49 22.55
C ALA A 42 -28.58 -16.62 23.17
N PRO A 43 -29.01 -15.69 24.04
CA PRO A 43 -30.37 -15.68 24.55
C PRO A 43 -31.40 -15.70 23.40
N LYS A 44 -32.38 -16.60 23.50
CA LYS A 44 -33.41 -16.82 22.45
C LYS A 44 -34.58 -15.84 22.57
N ASP A 45 -34.68 -15.13 23.69
CA ASP A 45 -35.76 -14.19 23.98
C ASP A 45 -35.27 -12.95 24.76
N LEU A 46 -36.16 -11.97 24.91
CA LEU A 46 -35.87 -10.72 25.61
C LEU A 46 -35.62 -10.92 27.12
N ALA A 47 -36.21 -11.95 27.73
CA ALA A 47 -36.02 -12.23 29.15
C ALA A 47 -34.57 -12.65 29.43
N GLY A 48 -34.00 -13.51 28.58
CA GLY A 48 -32.59 -13.87 28.65
C GLY A 48 -31.65 -12.68 28.43
N TYR A 49 -31.96 -11.76 27.52
CA TYR A 49 -31.17 -10.53 27.36
C TYR A 49 -31.24 -9.59 28.58
N LYS A 50 -32.38 -9.52 29.28
CA LYS A 50 -32.49 -8.77 30.56
C LYS A 50 -31.66 -9.41 31.68
N ALA A 51 -31.63 -10.73 31.73
CA ALA A 51 -30.75 -11.45 32.66
C ALA A 51 -29.26 -11.20 32.34
N MET A 52 -28.91 -11.23 31.05
CA MET A 52 -27.56 -10.89 30.57
C MET A 52 -27.19 -9.45 30.92
N GLU A 53 -28.08 -8.48 30.70
CA GLU A 53 -27.86 -7.08 31.09
C GLU A 53 -27.56 -6.95 32.58
N THR A 54 -28.32 -7.65 33.43
CA THR A 54 -28.12 -7.67 34.87
C THR A 54 -26.73 -8.21 35.20
N ARG A 55 -26.34 -9.33 34.58
CA ARG A 55 -25.02 -9.95 34.79
C ARG A 55 -23.88 -9.03 34.36
N VAL A 56 -24.01 -8.38 33.21
CA VAL A 56 -23.00 -7.42 32.73
C VAL A 56 -22.88 -6.23 33.69
N LYS A 57 -23.99 -5.70 34.20
CA LYS A 57 -23.96 -4.61 35.21
C LYS A 57 -23.25 -5.03 36.49
N GLU A 58 -23.47 -6.26 36.97
CA GLU A 58 -22.76 -6.81 38.13
C GLU A 58 -21.26 -6.92 37.89
N VAL A 59 -20.85 -7.46 36.73
CA VAL A 59 -19.43 -7.54 36.34
C VAL A 59 -18.81 -6.15 36.30
N VAL A 60 -19.45 -5.18 35.64
CA VAL A 60 -18.95 -3.81 35.55
C VAL A 60 -18.77 -3.19 36.92
N ALA A 61 -19.77 -3.26 37.80
CA ALA A 61 -19.69 -2.69 39.14
C ALA A 61 -18.55 -3.31 39.96
N LYS A 62 -18.34 -4.62 39.80
CA LYS A 62 -17.29 -5.39 40.50
C LYS A 62 -15.88 -5.02 40.04
N VAL A 63 -15.65 -4.89 38.73
CA VAL A 63 -14.29 -4.83 38.17
C VAL A 63 -13.81 -3.44 37.78
N LEU A 64 -14.74 -2.50 37.51
CA LEU A 64 -14.40 -1.15 37.05
C LEU A 64 -13.38 -0.41 37.95
N PRO A 65 -13.40 -0.53 39.30
CA PRO A 65 -12.40 0.10 40.15
C PRO A 65 -10.95 -0.33 39.88
N ALA A 66 -10.74 -1.56 39.40
CA ALA A 66 -9.42 -2.12 39.13
C ALA A 66 -8.91 -1.82 37.71
N VAL A 67 -9.74 -1.24 36.83
CA VAL A 67 -9.35 -0.89 35.47
C VAL A 67 -8.76 0.52 35.44
N VAL A 68 -7.57 0.64 34.85
CA VAL A 68 -6.81 1.90 34.82
C VAL A 68 -6.42 2.29 33.40
N GLY A 69 -6.41 3.59 33.13
CA GLY A 69 -5.67 4.18 32.02
C GLY A 69 -4.19 4.27 32.37
N ILE A 70 -3.33 4.07 31.37
CA ILE A 70 -1.87 4.07 31.51
C ILE A 70 -1.29 5.19 30.66
N ARG A 71 -0.31 5.92 31.22
CA ARG A 71 0.54 6.86 30.48
C ARG A 71 2.01 6.63 30.83
N VAL A 72 2.82 6.35 29.81
CA VAL A 72 4.28 6.14 29.92
C VAL A 72 4.97 7.06 28.91
N GLY A 73 5.57 8.15 29.38
CA GLY A 73 6.10 9.19 28.49
C GLY A 73 5.02 9.70 27.52
N GLY A 74 5.26 9.57 26.22
CA GLY A 74 4.28 9.91 25.16
C GLY A 74 3.31 8.79 24.77
N ALA A 75 3.46 7.59 25.34
CA ALA A 75 2.59 6.44 25.07
C ALA A 75 1.41 6.40 26.03
N SER A 76 0.29 5.83 25.58
CA SER A 76 -0.91 5.62 26.37
C SER A 76 -1.56 4.27 26.09
N GLY A 77 -2.17 3.66 27.10
CA GLY A 77 -2.91 2.42 26.99
C GLY A 77 -3.86 2.22 28.17
N SER A 78 -4.20 0.96 28.44
CA SER A 78 -5.06 0.54 29.54
C SER A 78 -4.39 -0.58 30.35
N GLY A 79 -4.90 -0.86 31.54
CA GLY A 79 -4.40 -1.91 32.41
C GLY A 79 -5.45 -2.38 33.41
N VAL A 80 -5.13 -3.47 34.11
CA VAL A 80 -5.95 -4.01 35.19
C VAL A 80 -5.09 -4.36 36.40
N ILE A 81 -5.53 -3.94 37.58
CA ILE A 81 -4.83 -4.21 38.84
C ILE A 81 -5.21 -5.62 39.32
N VAL A 82 -4.18 -6.44 39.61
CA VAL A 82 -4.33 -7.87 39.93
C VAL A 82 -3.80 -8.26 41.31
N SER A 83 -3.31 -7.29 42.09
CA SER A 83 -2.88 -7.52 43.47
C SER A 83 -3.06 -6.27 44.34
N GLU A 84 -3.30 -6.48 45.64
CA GLU A 84 -3.54 -5.38 46.60
C GLU A 84 -2.33 -4.45 46.73
N ASP A 85 -1.13 -4.98 46.52
CA ASP A 85 0.12 -4.23 46.57
C ASP A 85 0.38 -3.46 45.27
N GLY A 86 -0.45 -3.58 44.23
CA GLY A 86 -0.46 -2.72 43.05
C GLY A 86 0.25 -3.27 41.81
N ILE A 87 0.26 -4.59 41.60
CA ILE A 87 0.66 -5.17 40.30
C ILE A 87 -0.43 -4.93 39.27
N VAL A 88 -0.03 -4.43 38.10
CA VAL A 88 -0.92 -4.10 36.98
C VAL A 88 -0.53 -4.93 35.77
N MET A 89 -1.48 -5.68 35.21
CA MET A 89 -1.34 -6.35 33.92
C MET A 89 -1.71 -5.39 32.78
N THR A 90 -0.97 -5.45 31.70
CA THR A 90 -1.19 -4.67 30.48
C THR A 90 -0.58 -5.41 29.26
N ALA A 91 -0.70 -4.81 28.08
CA ALA A 91 -0.08 -5.35 26.88
C ALA A 91 1.42 -5.03 26.87
N GLY A 92 2.24 -5.96 26.40
CA GLY A 92 3.70 -5.83 26.38
C GLY A 92 4.13 -4.55 25.68
N HIS A 93 3.59 -4.25 24.50
CA HIS A 93 3.92 -3.04 23.74
C HIS A 93 3.52 -1.72 24.44
N VAL A 94 2.64 -1.74 25.45
CA VAL A 94 2.27 -0.57 26.26
C VAL A 94 3.33 -0.29 27.34
N VAL A 95 4.02 -1.33 27.83
CA VAL A 95 5.09 -1.23 28.84
C VAL A 95 6.25 -0.40 28.34
N GLY A 96 6.68 -0.59 27.10
CA GLY A 96 7.90 0.00 26.59
C GLY A 96 9.14 -0.59 27.26
N LYS A 97 10.07 0.25 27.73
CA LYS A 97 11.26 -0.21 28.45
C LYS A 97 10.94 -0.44 29.94
N PRO A 98 11.49 -1.49 30.57
CA PRO A 98 11.41 -1.67 32.02
C PRO A 98 11.99 -0.48 32.82
N GLY A 99 11.43 -0.22 34.00
CA GLY A 99 11.89 0.83 34.93
C GLY A 99 11.48 2.27 34.62
N GLN A 100 10.66 2.49 33.59
CA GLN A 100 10.13 3.81 33.23
C GLN A 100 9.04 4.26 34.20
N ASP A 101 8.92 5.58 34.38
CA ASP A 101 7.81 6.18 35.13
C ASP A 101 6.49 5.99 34.39
N VAL A 102 5.47 5.53 35.12
CA VAL A 102 4.09 5.41 34.65
C VAL A 102 3.15 6.20 35.53
N THR A 103 2.15 6.83 34.91
CA THR A 103 0.96 7.34 35.59
C THR A 103 -0.22 6.43 35.31
N PHE A 104 -0.82 5.89 36.35
CA PHE A 104 -2.09 5.18 36.31
C PHE A 104 -3.23 6.15 36.56
N ILE A 105 -4.32 6.02 35.82
CA ILE A 105 -5.49 6.90 35.87
C ILE A 105 -6.73 6.04 36.13
N PHE A 106 -7.36 6.21 37.28
CA PHE A 106 -8.50 5.40 37.70
C PHE A 106 -9.81 5.87 37.04
N HIS A 107 -10.85 5.04 37.14
CA HIS A 107 -12.17 5.34 36.56
C HIS A 107 -12.80 6.64 37.09
N ASP A 108 -12.42 7.08 38.29
CA ASP A 108 -12.87 8.33 38.92
C ASP A 108 -11.98 9.54 38.58
N GLY A 109 -10.94 9.33 37.77
CA GLY A 109 -9.98 10.35 37.34
C GLY A 109 -8.83 10.60 38.32
N LYS A 110 -8.80 9.95 39.49
CA LYS A 110 -7.62 9.97 40.37
C LYS A 110 -6.44 9.32 39.66
N THR A 111 -5.23 9.65 40.13
CA THR A 111 -4.00 9.11 39.56
C THR A 111 -3.10 8.52 40.62
N ALA A 112 -2.33 7.50 40.23
CA ALA A 112 -1.23 6.98 41.03
C ALA A 112 0.05 6.88 40.18
N LYS A 113 1.20 7.01 40.82
CA LYS A 113 2.52 6.83 40.19
C LYS A 113 2.98 5.38 40.27
N GLY A 114 3.83 5.00 39.33
CA GLY A 114 4.45 3.69 39.34
C GLY A 114 5.63 3.53 38.41
N LYS A 115 6.02 2.27 38.24
CA LYS A 115 7.10 1.85 37.35
C LYS A 115 6.64 0.74 36.39
N THR A 116 7.16 0.77 35.17
CA THR A 116 7.07 -0.37 34.26
C THR A 116 7.97 -1.50 34.76
N LEU A 117 7.50 -2.75 34.66
CA LEU A 117 8.27 -3.96 34.95
C LEU A 117 8.68 -4.62 33.63
N GLY A 118 8.57 -5.94 33.52
CA GLY A 118 8.96 -6.70 32.34
C GLY A 118 7.84 -6.84 31.31
N MET A 119 8.23 -7.27 30.11
CA MET A 119 7.35 -7.48 28.96
C MET A 119 7.87 -8.56 28.02
N SER A 120 6.94 -9.22 27.33
CA SER A 120 7.23 -10.20 26.29
C SER A 120 6.65 -9.74 24.96
N MET A 121 7.50 -9.56 23.95
CA MET A 121 7.04 -9.13 22.61
C MET A 121 6.27 -10.21 21.83
N PRO A 122 6.61 -11.52 21.88
CA PRO A 122 5.89 -12.53 21.11
C PRO A 122 4.46 -12.76 21.62
N THR A 123 4.29 -12.77 22.94
CA THR A 123 2.98 -12.96 23.60
C THR A 123 2.27 -11.65 23.89
N ASP A 124 2.97 -10.52 23.76
CA ASP A 124 2.46 -9.17 24.01
C ASP A 124 1.83 -9.01 25.41
N VAL A 125 2.43 -9.65 26.41
CA VAL A 125 2.05 -9.51 27.84
C VAL A 125 3.06 -8.64 28.57
N GLY A 126 2.60 -7.87 29.56
CA GLY A 126 3.45 -6.95 30.29
C GLY A 126 2.95 -6.63 31.70
N LEU A 127 3.88 -6.37 32.63
CA LEU A 127 3.56 -5.97 33.99
C LEU A 127 4.04 -4.55 34.30
N MET A 128 3.32 -3.89 35.20
CA MET A 128 3.72 -2.64 35.83
C MET A 128 3.39 -2.68 37.32
N LYS A 129 3.94 -1.72 38.07
CA LYS A 129 3.79 -1.63 39.52
C LYS A 129 3.38 -0.23 39.94
N ILE A 130 2.28 -0.09 40.68
CA ILE A 130 1.96 1.13 41.42
C ILE A 130 2.93 1.26 42.59
N THR A 131 3.59 2.41 42.70
CA THR A 131 4.59 2.70 43.73
C THR A 131 4.07 3.62 44.83
N ASP A 132 2.94 4.29 44.61
CA ASP A 132 2.28 5.05 45.67
C ASP A 132 1.80 4.09 46.77
N PRO A 133 1.90 4.49 48.06
CA PRO A 133 1.51 3.64 49.17
C PRO A 133 0.00 3.47 49.25
N GLY A 134 -0.46 2.25 49.51
CA GLY A 134 -1.88 1.95 49.72
C GLY A 134 -2.25 0.52 49.37
N LYS A 135 -3.52 0.18 49.60
CA LYS A 135 -4.15 -1.02 49.06
C LYS A 135 -4.96 -0.66 47.83
N TRP A 136 -4.78 -1.41 46.76
CA TRP A 136 -5.38 -1.14 45.47
C TRP A 136 -6.56 -2.08 45.17
N PRO A 137 -7.60 -1.63 44.43
CA PRO A 137 -8.69 -2.49 44.01
C PRO A 137 -8.19 -3.60 43.09
N VAL A 138 -8.62 -4.84 43.30
CA VAL A 138 -8.12 -6.02 42.59
C VAL A 138 -9.21 -6.67 41.76
N ALA A 139 -8.92 -6.93 40.49
CA ALA A 139 -9.73 -7.80 39.66
C ALA A 139 -9.27 -9.27 39.76
N PRO A 140 -10.20 -10.23 39.91
CA PRO A 140 -9.82 -11.64 40.01
C PRO A 140 -9.35 -12.19 38.66
N GLN A 141 -8.31 -13.02 38.68
CA GLN A 141 -7.82 -13.72 37.49
C GLN A 141 -8.63 -14.99 37.25
N GLY A 142 -8.96 -15.27 35.98
CA GLY A 142 -9.65 -16.47 35.52
C GLY A 142 -8.69 -17.53 35.01
N ASP A 143 -9.17 -18.40 34.13
CA ASP A 143 -8.36 -19.41 33.45
C ASP A 143 -8.75 -19.44 31.97
N SER A 144 -7.82 -19.04 31.09
CA SER A 144 -8.09 -18.97 29.67
C SER A 144 -8.35 -20.33 29.04
N ASP A 145 -7.86 -21.43 29.62
CA ASP A 145 -8.06 -22.78 29.09
C ASP A 145 -9.52 -23.25 29.24
N THR A 146 -10.28 -22.58 30.10
CA THR A 146 -11.71 -22.86 30.32
C THR A 146 -12.63 -22.11 29.36
N VAL A 147 -12.09 -21.15 28.60
CA VAL A 147 -12.86 -20.31 27.68
C VAL A 147 -13.16 -21.09 26.39
N LYS A 148 -14.41 -21.03 25.95
CA LYS A 148 -14.89 -21.74 24.75
C LYS A 148 -15.33 -20.75 23.66
N PRO A 149 -15.14 -21.07 22.37
CA PRO A 149 -15.77 -20.32 21.29
C PRO A 149 -17.28 -20.19 21.50
N GLY A 150 -17.79 -18.99 21.28
CA GLY A 150 -19.16 -18.57 21.49
C GLY A 150 -19.50 -18.03 22.88
N ALA A 151 -18.59 -18.18 23.86
CA ALA A 151 -18.79 -17.61 25.19
C ALA A 151 -18.91 -16.08 25.15
N TRP A 152 -19.82 -15.53 25.96
CA TRP A 152 -19.95 -14.09 26.16
C TRP A 152 -18.81 -13.54 27.02
N CYS A 153 -18.38 -12.32 26.70
CA CYS A 153 -17.28 -11.64 27.38
C CYS A 153 -17.52 -10.12 27.43
N VAL A 154 -16.80 -9.45 28.33
CA VAL A 154 -16.85 -7.99 28.51
C VAL A 154 -15.44 -7.42 28.47
N ALA A 155 -15.17 -6.56 27.49
CA ALA A 155 -13.90 -5.87 27.35
C ALA A 155 -13.96 -4.44 27.92
N PHE A 156 -12.85 -3.99 28.50
CA PHE A 156 -12.67 -2.63 29.01
C PHE A 156 -11.43 -1.98 28.40
N GLY A 157 -11.42 -0.65 28.33
CA GLY A 157 -10.24 0.11 27.92
C GLY A 157 -10.49 1.61 27.80
N HIS A 158 -9.46 2.36 27.43
CA HIS A 158 -9.52 3.80 27.16
C HIS A 158 -9.27 4.06 25.66
N PRO A 159 -10.33 4.08 24.83
CA PRO A 159 -10.20 4.22 23.38
C PRO A 159 -9.57 5.58 23.03
N LEU A 160 -8.50 5.57 22.27
CA LEU A 160 -7.70 6.76 21.92
C LEU A 160 -7.11 7.48 23.15
N GLY A 161 -6.93 6.75 24.25
CA GLY A 161 -6.36 7.25 25.50
C GLY A 161 -7.40 7.79 26.50
N TYR A 162 -6.92 8.13 27.70
CA TYR A 162 -7.75 8.70 28.75
C TYR A 162 -8.33 10.06 28.34
N ARG A 163 -9.62 10.28 28.65
CA ARG A 163 -10.31 11.56 28.51
C ARG A 163 -10.92 11.94 29.86
N PRO A 164 -10.68 13.15 30.38
CA PRO A 164 -11.29 13.60 31.64
C PRO A 164 -12.81 13.40 31.63
N GLY A 165 -13.35 12.82 32.72
CA GLY A 165 -14.77 12.55 32.87
C GLY A 165 -15.31 11.34 32.09
N ARG A 166 -14.46 10.62 31.35
CA ARG A 166 -14.83 9.38 30.66
C ARG A 166 -14.17 8.17 31.34
N PRO A 167 -14.93 7.34 32.08
CA PRO A 167 -14.40 6.09 32.63
C PRO A 167 -13.99 5.11 31.52
N PRO A 168 -13.31 4.00 31.85
CA PRO A 168 -13.07 2.91 30.91
C PRO A 168 -14.34 2.51 30.15
N VAL A 169 -14.24 2.38 28.83
CA VAL A 169 -15.37 2.04 27.95
C VAL A 169 -15.63 0.54 28.04
N VAL A 170 -16.87 0.18 28.41
CA VAL A 170 -17.36 -1.19 28.51
C VAL A 170 -17.92 -1.65 27.16
N ARG A 171 -17.58 -2.88 26.74
CA ARG A 171 -18.07 -3.49 25.51
C ARG A 171 -18.41 -4.95 25.75
N VAL A 172 -19.56 -5.39 25.28
CA VAL A 172 -19.94 -6.80 25.28
C VAL A 172 -19.62 -7.42 23.92
N GLY A 173 -19.23 -8.69 23.92
CA GLY A 173 -19.02 -9.46 22.70
C GLY A 173 -18.93 -10.95 22.98
N ARG A 174 -18.62 -11.72 21.95
CA ARG A 174 -18.41 -13.16 22.00
C ARG A 174 -16.99 -13.53 21.64
N VAL A 175 -16.51 -14.61 22.25
CA VAL A 175 -15.30 -15.30 21.84
C VAL A 175 -15.57 -15.98 20.49
N LEU A 176 -14.76 -15.71 19.49
CA LEU A 176 -14.88 -16.28 18.15
C LEU A 176 -13.90 -17.43 17.94
N GLU A 177 -12.70 -17.32 18.51
CA GLU A 177 -11.61 -18.28 18.35
C GLU A 177 -10.71 -18.22 19.59
N ILE A 178 -10.12 -19.35 19.95
CA ILE A 178 -9.12 -19.45 21.00
C ILE A 178 -8.00 -20.39 20.58
N THR A 179 -6.77 -19.96 20.79
CA THR A 179 -5.54 -20.76 20.70
C THR A 179 -4.76 -20.61 22.00
N ASP A 180 -3.66 -21.34 22.13
CA ASP A 180 -2.71 -21.22 23.24
C ASP A 180 -2.10 -19.80 23.36
N ARG A 181 -2.10 -19.03 22.27
CA ARG A 181 -1.47 -17.70 22.21
C ARG A 181 -2.44 -16.54 22.05
N VAL A 182 -3.67 -16.78 21.63
CA VAL A 182 -4.61 -15.71 21.23
C VAL A 182 -6.05 -16.08 21.58
N ILE A 183 -6.78 -15.14 22.16
CA ILE A 183 -8.25 -15.14 22.17
C ILE A 183 -8.71 -14.10 21.14
N ARG A 184 -9.63 -14.46 20.24
CA ARG A 184 -10.28 -13.52 19.32
C ARG A 184 -11.72 -13.28 19.75
N THR A 185 -12.15 -12.03 19.74
CA THR A 185 -13.53 -11.64 20.02
C THR A 185 -14.08 -10.63 19.00
N ASP A 186 -15.41 -10.51 18.95
CA ASP A 186 -16.09 -9.39 18.26
C ASP A 186 -16.27 -8.13 19.14
N CYS A 187 -15.70 -8.08 20.37
CA CYS A 187 -15.64 -6.85 21.17
C CYS A 187 -14.88 -5.76 20.40
N PRO A 188 -15.48 -4.63 20.01
CA PRO A 188 -14.84 -3.67 19.12
C PRO A 188 -13.74 -2.86 19.81
N LEU A 189 -12.48 -3.05 19.43
CA LEU A 189 -11.34 -2.34 20.03
C LEU A 189 -10.70 -1.31 19.09
N VAL A 190 -9.97 -0.36 19.66
CA VAL A 190 -9.12 0.59 18.92
C VAL A 190 -7.86 0.90 19.73
N GLY A 191 -6.87 1.55 19.11
CA GLY A 191 -5.67 2.01 19.82
C GLY A 191 -6.03 2.79 21.09
N GLY A 192 -5.36 2.48 22.20
CA GLY A 192 -5.67 2.97 23.55
C GLY A 192 -6.41 1.94 24.43
N ASP A 193 -7.16 1.02 23.82
CA ASP A 193 -7.76 -0.12 24.55
C ASP A 193 -6.72 -1.19 24.91
N SER A 194 -5.59 -1.23 24.21
CA SER A 194 -4.47 -2.15 24.45
C SER A 194 -4.05 -2.15 25.91
N GLY A 195 -3.94 -3.34 26.48
CA GLY A 195 -3.67 -3.61 27.87
C GLY A 195 -4.89 -3.65 28.79
N GLY A 196 -6.07 -3.24 28.31
CA GLY A 196 -7.32 -3.37 29.06
C GLY A 196 -7.74 -4.84 29.22
N PRO A 197 -8.52 -5.17 30.27
CA PRO A 197 -8.93 -6.54 30.52
C PRO A 197 -10.12 -6.99 29.66
N LEU A 198 -10.10 -8.28 29.31
CA LEU A 198 -11.22 -9.06 28.84
C LEU A 198 -11.72 -9.95 29.99
N PHE A 199 -12.97 -9.79 30.39
CA PHE A 199 -13.61 -10.55 31.45
C PHE A 199 -14.61 -11.58 30.91
N ASP A 200 -14.72 -12.71 31.60
CA ASP A 200 -15.90 -13.57 31.51
C ASP A 200 -17.11 -12.93 32.24
N LEU A 201 -18.27 -13.58 32.15
CA LEU A 201 -19.48 -13.11 32.83
C LEU A 201 -19.47 -13.31 34.36
N ASP A 202 -18.44 -13.93 34.95
CA ASP A 202 -18.22 -13.98 36.39
C ASP A 202 -17.31 -12.84 36.89
N GLY A 203 -16.82 -12.02 35.95
CA GLY A 203 -15.92 -10.91 36.19
C GLY A 203 -14.49 -11.36 36.49
N LYS A 204 -14.06 -12.52 35.97
CA LYS A 204 -12.68 -12.98 36.03
C LYS A 204 -11.94 -12.66 34.73
N ILE A 205 -10.68 -12.24 34.84
CA ILE A 205 -9.86 -11.88 33.68
C ILE A 205 -9.53 -13.16 32.89
N VAL A 206 -9.94 -13.21 31.62
CA VAL A 206 -9.63 -14.31 30.71
C VAL A 206 -8.61 -13.93 29.65
N GLY A 207 -8.42 -12.63 29.41
CA GLY A 207 -7.36 -12.13 28.54
C GLY A 207 -7.10 -10.63 28.71
N ILE A 208 -6.08 -10.15 28.02
CA ILE A 208 -5.69 -8.74 27.96
C ILE A 208 -5.72 -8.26 26.51
N ASN A 209 -6.43 -7.17 26.23
CA ASN A 209 -6.55 -6.56 24.90
C ASN A 209 -5.16 -6.30 24.31
N SER A 210 -4.86 -6.82 23.13
CA SER A 210 -3.52 -6.74 22.53
C SER A 210 -3.54 -6.03 21.19
N ARG A 211 -4.11 -6.67 20.15
CA ARG A 211 -3.99 -6.24 18.74
C ARG A 211 -5.35 -6.18 18.08
N ILE A 212 -5.49 -5.33 17.08
CA ILE A 212 -6.61 -5.32 16.14
C ILE A 212 -6.09 -5.58 14.73
N ALA A 213 -6.89 -6.21 13.89
CA ALA A 213 -6.56 -6.42 12.49
C ALA A 213 -7.81 -6.26 11.62
N GLY A 214 -7.64 -6.03 10.32
CA GLY A 214 -8.73 -6.21 9.34
C GLY A 214 -10.09 -5.57 9.69
N PRO A 215 -11.20 -6.32 9.55
CA PRO A 215 -12.55 -5.86 9.92
C PRO A 215 -12.73 -5.71 11.45
N ALA A 216 -13.80 -5.02 11.85
CA ALA A 216 -14.05 -4.64 13.25
C ALA A 216 -14.27 -5.82 14.23
N ASP A 217 -14.40 -7.05 13.74
CA ASP A 217 -14.58 -8.29 14.49
C ASP A 217 -13.27 -9.10 14.65
N VAL A 218 -12.12 -8.54 14.27
CA VAL A 218 -10.81 -9.15 14.49
C VAL A 218 -10.06 -8.39 15.58
N ASN A 219 -10.47 -8.66 16.83
CA ASN A 219 -9.88 -8.11 18.04
C ASN A 219 -9.22 -9.25 18.82
N LEU A 220 -7.92 -9.11 19.06
CA LEU A 220 -7.06 -10.15 19.59
C LEU A 220 -6.60 -9.78 21.01
N HIS A 221 -6.64 -10.77 21.89
CA HIS A 221 -6.29 -10.65 23.29
C HIS A 221 -5.23 -11.68 23.63
N ALA A 222 -4.28 -11.32 24.48
CA ALA A 222 -3.36 -12.27 25.09
C ALA A 222 -4.13 -13.09 26.15
N PRO A 223 -4.21 -14.42 26.04
CA PRO A 223 -4.77 -15.29 27.08
C PRO A 223 -4.13 -15.04 28.45
N ILE A 224 -4.92 -15.06 29.52
CA ILE A 224 -4.41 -14.79 30.87
C ILE A 224 -3.33 -15.80 31.31
N ASN A 225 -3.38 -17.05 30.83
CA ASN A 225 -2.39 -18.07 31.20
C ASN A 225 -0.98 -17.74 30.72
N LEU A 226 -0.81 -16.93 29.66
CA LEU A 226 0.51 -16.47 29.22
C LEU A 226 1.22 -15.61 30.28
N PHE A 227 0.48 -14.90 31.13
CA PHE A 227 1.07 -14.16 32.25
C PHE A 227 1.63 -15.10 33.30
N ARG A 228 1.02 -16.28 33.52
CA ARG A 228 1.50 -17.28 34.46
C ARG A 228 2.81 -17.90 33.97
N GLU A 229 2.86 -18.24 32.68
CA GLU A 229 4.08 -18.77 32.04
C GLU A 229 5.25 -17.78 32.11
N CYS A 230 4.97 -16.49 31.97
CA CYS A 230 5.99 -15.44 31.91
C CYS A 230 6.26 -14.76 33.27
N TRP A 231 5.55 -15.12 34.34
CA TRP A 231 5.41 -14.31 35.56
C TRP A 231 6.74 -13.87 36.17
N ASP A 232 7.64 -14.83 36.39
CA ASP A 232 8.93 -14.57 37.05
C ASP A 232 9.82 -13.60 36.25
N ARG A 233 9.87 -13.77 34.92
CA ARG A 233 10.63 -12.88 34.02
C ARG A 233 10.02 -11.48 33.99
N LEU A 234 8.69 -11.39 33.91
CA LEU A 234 7.97 -10.11 33.94
C LEU A 234 8.23 -9.37 35.26
N MET A 235 8.18 -10.07 36.40
CA MET A 235 8.44 -9.49 37.72
C MET A 235 9.88 -9.02 37.89
N LYS A 236 10.86 -9.71 37.29
CA LYS A 236 12.28 -9.31 37.27
C LYS A 236 12.57 -8.08 36.40
N GLY A 237 11.58 -7.58 35.64
CA GLY A 237 11.80 -6.47 34.73
C GLY A 237 12.47 -6.88 33.42
N GLU A 238 12.39 -8.15 33.03
CA GLU A 238 12.97 -8.61 31.76
C GLU A 238 12.13 -8.15 30.56
N SER A 239 12.79 -7.81 29.46
CA SER A 239 12.16 -7.51 28.18
C SER A 239 12.74 -8.44 27.12
N TRP A 240 11.91 -9.28 26.50
CA TRP A 240 12.39 -10.24 25.50
C TRP A 240 11.50 -10.31 24.27
N ASN A 241 12.12 -10.69 23.15
CA ASN A 241 11.41 -11.05 21.94
C ASN A 241 11.22 -12.57 21.93
N THR A 242 11.83 -13.30 21.01
CA THR A 242 11.87 -14.76 21.05
C THR A 242 13.13 -15.23 21.79
N ASP A 243 13.09 -16.43 22.38
CA ASP A 243 14.30 -17.12 22.88
C ASP A 243 15.05 -17.84 21.72
N LEU A 244 14.54 -17.76 20.48
CA LEU A 244 15.21 -18.25 19.28
C LEU A 244 16.13 -17.18 18.68
N PRO A 245 17.35 -17.55 18.24
CA PRO A 245 18.25 -16.59 17.63
C PRO A 245 17.69 -16.08 16.29
N SER A 246 17.64 -14.77 16.15
CA SER A 246 17.35 -14.07 14.91
C SER A 246 18.60 -13.97 14.03
N ARG A 247 18.43 -13.75 12.72
CA ARG A 247 19.55 -13.62 11.77
C ARG A 247 20.61 -12.59 12.22
N ASP A 248 20.18 -11.52 12.88
CA ASP A 248 21.04 -10.41 13.26
C ASP A 248 21.47 -10.48 14.75
N ASP A 249 21.21 -11.60 15.42
CA ASP A 249 21.65 -11.86 16.80
C ASP A 249 23.15 -12.15 16.89
N ALA A 250 23.71 -12.01 18.08
CA ALA A 250 25.15 -12.09 18.31
C ALA A 250 25.72 -13.48 17.99
N ASP A 251 25.00 -14.56 18.29
CA ASP A 251 25.42 -15.93 18.02
C ASP A 251 25.49 -16.24 16.51
N VAL A 252 24.58 -15.67 15.71
CA VAL A 252 24.63 -15.75 14.24
C VAL A 252 25.75 -14.88 13.66
N LYS A 253 26.01 -13.70 14.23
CA LYS A 253 27.01 -12.75 13.70
C LYS A 253 28.44 -13.02 14.14
N THR A 254 28.65 -13.62 15.31
CA THR A 254 29.98 -13.91 15.88
C THR A 254 30.90 -14.68 14.92
N PRO A 255 30.45 -15.71 14.18
CA PRO A 255 31.27 -16.41 13.19
C PRO A 255 31.84 -15.52 12.08
N PHE A 256 31.23 -14.36 11.81
CA PHE A 256 31.67 -13.44 10.75
C PHE A 256 32.73 -12.43 11.23
N ARG A 257 33.03 -12.34 12.54
CA ARG A 257 33.98 -11.37 13.11
C ARG A 257 35.34 -11.40 12.42
N GLU A 258 35.86 -12.59 12.15
CA GLU A 258 37.15 -12.74 11.47
C GLU A 258 37.11 -12.13 10.06
N VAL A 259 36.03 -12.37 9.32
CA VAL A 259 35.83 -11.88 7.95
C VAL A 259 35.70 -10.36 7.91
N VAL A 260 35.00 -9.75 8.87
CA VAL A 260 34.77 -8.30 8.90
C VAL A 260 35.87 -7.50 9.58
N ARG A 261 36.79 -8.14 10.31
CA ARG A 261 37.79 -7.45 11.14
C ARG A 261 38.55 -6.35 10.38
N ALA A 262 39.05 -6.66 9.18
CA ALA A 262 39.75 -5.68 8.36
C ALA A 262 38.80 -4.60 7.81
N ALA A 263 37.58 -4.98 7.42
CA ALA A 263 36.56 -4.07 6.92
C ALA A 263 36.17 -3.03 7.98
N ASN A 264 35.94 -3.46 9.22
CA ASN A 264 35.45 -2.60 10.29
C ASN A 264 36.47 -1.50 10.67
N GLN A 265 37.76 -1.79 10.52
CA GLN A 265 38.84 -0.78 10.68
C GLN A 265 38.84 0.25 9.55
N CYS A 266 38.28 -0.08 8.38
CA CYS A 266 38.11 0.82 7.24
C CYS A 266 36.78 1.59 7.29
N VAL A 267 36.00 1.51 8.38
CA VAL A 267 34.71 2.20 8.52
C VAL A 267 34.85 3.38 9.47
N VAL A 268 34.25 4.50 9.09
CA VAL A 268 34.14 5.70 9.93
C VAL A 268 32.68 6.06 10.17
N ARG A 269 32.37 6.67 11.32
CA ARG A 269 31.07 7.33 11.52
C ARG A 269 31.15 8.75 11.01
N VAL A 270 30.33 9.07 10.02
CA VAL A 270 30.20 10.43 9.50
C VAL A 270 29.13 11.16 10.31
N LYS A 271 29.52 12.29 10.90
CA LYS A 271 28.66 13.16 11.69
C LYS A 271 28.46 14.49 10.98
N CYS A 272 27.24 15.00 11.04
CA CYS A 272 26.86 16.32 10.56
C CYS A 272 26.34 17.14 11.75
N ASP A 273 27.00 18.27 12.04
CA ASP A 273 26.66 19.14 13.18
C ASP A 273 26.55 18.36 14.51
N GLY A 274 27.49 17.43 14.73
CA GLY A 274 27.58 16.59 15.93
C GLY A 274 26.65 15.38 15.97
N LYS A 275 25.77 15.19 14.97
CA LYS A 275 24.83 14.06 14.88
C LYS A 275 25.28 13.03 13.87
N ASP A 276 25.11 11.76 14.18
CA ASP A 276 25.37 10.66 13.25
C ASP A 276 24.49 10.82 12.00
N ALA A 277 25.14 10.79 10.84
CA ALA A 277 24.50 11.03 9.54
C ALA A 277 24.61 9.80 8.62
N ALA A 278 25.80 9.20 8.56
CA ALA A 278 26.09 8.06 7.69
C ALA A 278 27.30 7.27 8.25
N LEU A 279 27.58 6.10 7.69
CA LEU A 279 28.91 5.52 7.70
C LEU A 279 29.71 6.01 6.50
N GLY A 280 31.03 5.93 6.60
CA GLY A 280 31.95 6.15 5.50
C GLY A 280 32.93 4.99 5.37
N THR A 281 33.37 4.74 4.14
CA THR A 281 34.37 3.73 3.81
C THR A 281 35.69 4.43 3.52
N ILE A 282 36.76 4.09 4.23
CA ILE A 282 38.12 4.54 3.93
C ILE A 282 38.56 3.90 2.61
N VAL A 283 38.92 4.73 1.64
CA VAL A 283 39.28 4.30 0.28
C VAL A 283 40.72 4.66 -0.10
N GLY A 284 41.44 5.35 0.78
CA GLY A 284 42.85 5.69 0.60
C GLY A 284 43.55 5.87 1.94
N PRO A 285 44.84 5.46 2.05
CA PRO A 285 45.58 5.49 3.31
C PRO A 285 45.83 6.92 3.82
N ASP A 286 45.81 7.90 2.92
CA ASP A 286 45.97 9.32 3.17
C ASP A 286 44.63 10.02 3.44
N GLY A 287 43.68 9.38 4.12
CA GLY A 287 42.50 10.06 4.66
C GLY A 287 41.36 10.31 3.67
N TRP A 288 41.20 9.47 2.65
CA TRP A 288 40.04 9.54 1.74
C TRP A 288 38.90 8.67 2.23
N VAL A 289 37.71 9.24 2.33
CA VAL A 289 36.52 8.54 2.81
C VAL A 289 35.37 8.73 1.81
N LEU A 290 34.87 7.62 1.27
CA LEU A 290 33.67 7.58 0.44
C LEU A 290 32.44 7.38 1.32
N THR A 291 31.38 8.16 1.10
CA THR A 291 30.12 8.03 1.84
C THR A 291 28.94 8.44 0.94
N LYS A 292 27.72 8.43 1.49
CA LYS A 292 26.53 8.90 0.79
C LYS A 292 26.33 10.40 0.96
N ALA A 293 25.95 11.09 -0.11
CA ALA A 293 25.82 12.54 -0.15
C ALA A 293 24.54 13.05 0.49
N SER A 294 23.42 12.34 0.34
CA SER A 294 22.08 12.82 0.72
C SER A 294 21.86 13.06 2.23
N GLU A 295 22.75 12.57 3.11
CA GLU A 295 22.70 12.90 4.55
C GLU A 295 23.66 14.01 4.95
N LEU A 296 24.60 14.39 4.08
CA LEU A 296 25.63 15.36 4.44
C LEU A 296 25.06 16.77 4.49
N LYS A 297 25.21 17.42 5.65
CA LYS A 297 24.78 18.80 5.90
C LYS A 297 25.72 19.45 6.92
N GLY A 298 25.84 20.77 6.85
CA GLY A 298 26.58 21.53 7.85
C GLY A 298 28.04 21.10 7.97
N LYS A 299 28.57 21.14 9.19
CA LYS A 299 29.95 20.75 9.51
C LYS A 299 30.07 19.23 9.57
N VAL A 300 31.02 18.67 8.81
CA VAL A 300 31.25 17.22 8.72
C VAL A 300 32.45 16.81 9.57
N VAL A 301 32.27 15.76 10.38
CA VAL A 301 33.30 15.14 11.20
C VAL A 301 33.26 13.63 10.97
N CYS A 302 34.43 13.00 10.80
CA CYS A 302 34.55 11.54 10.73
C CYS A 302 35.13 11.02 12.04
N ARG A 303 34.42 10.10 12.69
CA ARG A 303 34.95 9.30 13.80
C ARG A 303 35.60 8.03 13.27
N LEU A 304 36.88 7.85 13.55
CA LEU A 304 37.62 6.63 13.21
C LEU A 304 37.31 5.49 14.18
N ALA A 305 37.69 4.25 13.81
CA ALA A 305 37.54 3.08 14.66
C ALA A 305 38.33 3.18 15.99
N ASP A 306 39.43 3.94 16.02
CA ASP A 306 40.22 4.22 17.21
C ASP A 306 39.60 5.30 18.14
N GLY A 307 38.44 5.85 17.76
CA GLY A 307 37.69 6.83 18.53
C GLY A 307 38.05 8.29 18.25
N ARG A 308 39.06 8.59 17.43
CA ARG A 308 39.40 9.98 17.05
C ARG A 308 38.30 10.60 16.19
N ASP A 309 37.94 11.84 16.49
CA ASP A 309 37.04 12.67 15.69
C ASP A 309 37.87 13.67 14.87
N LEU A 310 37.79 13.59 13.54
CA LEU A 310 38.53 14.44 12.62
C LEU A 310 37.58 15.25 11.75
N GLU A 311 37.84 16.55 11.63
CA GLU A 311 37.08 17.40 10.71
C GLU A 311 37.32 16.95 9.26
N ALA A 312 36.23 16.87 8.50
CA ALA A 312 36.24 16.35 7.14
C ALA A 312 35.85 17.43 6.14
N ARG A 313 36.67 17.61 5.10
CA ARG A 313 36.35 18.46 3.96
C ARG A 313 35.62 17.65 2.90
N ILE A 314 34.47 18.12 2.44
CA ILE A 314 33.80 17.58 1.25
C ILE A 314 34.60 17.98 0.01
N VAL A 315 35.28 17.02 -0.61
CA VAL A 315 36.09 17.25 -1.83
C VAL A 315 35.20 17.24 -3.07
N GLY A 316 34.22 16.34 -3.13
CA GLY A 316 33.32 16.21 -4.26
C GLY A 316 32.00 15.53 -3.90
N ILE A 317 30.98 15.79 -4.71
CA ILE A 317 29.67 15.14 -4.63
C ILE A 317 29.29 14.63 -6.02
N HIS A 318 28.78 13.41 -6.11
CA HIS A 318 28.26 12.82 -7.35
C HIS A 318 26.74 12.57 -7.20
N PRO A 319 25.90 13.58 -7.48
CA PRO A 319 24.45 13.50 -7.23
C PRO A 319 23.74 12.31 -7.89
N PRO A 320 24.08 11.88 -9.13
CA PRO A 320 23.39 10.73 -9.74
C PRO A 320 23.54 9.41 -8.98
N LEU A 321 24.69 9.21 -8.31
CA LEU A 321 24.98 8.00 -7.52
C LEU A 321 24.83 8.25 -6.02
N ASP A 322 24.42 9.45 -5.62
CA ASP A 322 24.32 9.84 -4.21
C ASP A 322 25.63 9.68 -3.42
N LEU A 323 26.78 9.88 -4.05
CA LEU A 323 28.09 9.70 -3.41
C LEU A 323 28.71 11.04 -3.01
N ALA A 324 29.47 11.04 -1.93
CA ALA A 324 30.33 12.14 -1.53
C ALA A 324 31.72 11.61 -1.18
N MET A 325 32.74 12.38 -1.54
CA MET A 325 34.12 12.12 -1.15
C MET A 325 34.54 13.13 -0.10
N LEU A 326 35.00 12.61 1.03
CA LEU A 326 35.52 13.37 2.14
C LEU A 326 37.04 13.21 2.23
N LYS A 327 37.70 14.27 2.66
CA LYS A 327 39.12 14.26 3.02
C LYS A 327 39.27 14.63 4.50
N ILE A 328 39.93 13.77 5.25
CA ILE A 328 40.34 14.01 6.64
C ILE A 328 41.86 14.17 6.73
N ASP A 329 42.33 14.80 7.79
CA ASP A 329 43.75 14.94 8.08
C ASP A 329 44.26 13.73 8.88
N ALA A 330 44.51 12.64 8.14
CA ALA A 330 45.06 11.40 8.66
C ALA A 330 45.84 10.68 7.55
N VAL A 331 46.84 9.91 7.97
CA VAL A 331 47.69 9.06 7.13
C VAL A 331 47.77 7.66 7.73
N ASP A 332 48.34 6.72 6.98
CA ASP A 332 48.52 5.31 7.36
C ASP A 332 47.21 4.62 7.80
N LEU A 333 46.10 5.04 7.18
CA LEU A 333 44.80 4.42 7.42
C LEU A 333 44.72 3.04 6.75
N PRO A 334 43.99 2.09 7.37
CA PRO A 334 43.80 0.77 6.79
C PRO A 334 43.01 0.86 5.49
N ILE A 335 43.32 -0.05 4.57
CA ILE A 335 42.61 -0.22 3.31
C ILE A 335 42.10 -1.66 3.19
N ILE A 336 40.97 -1.83 2.53
CA ILE A 336 40.34 -3.13 2.30
C ILE A 336 40.38 -3.49 0.81
N PRO A 337 40.67 -4.75 0.43
CA PRO A 337 40.65 -5.17 -0.97
C PRO A 337 39.24 -5.10 -1.59
N TRP A 338 39.22 -4.64 -2.84
CA TRP A 338 38.00 -4.52 -3.64
C TRP A 338 37.90 -5.69 -4.62
N LYS A 339 36.72 -6.29 -4.74
CA LYS A 339 36.43 -7.31 -5.74
C LYS A 339 35.74 -6.67 -6.93
N THR A 340 36.33 -6.78 -8.11
CA THR A 340 35.66 -6.50 -9.38
C THR A 340 35.12 -7.79 -9.97
N GLY A 341 33.89 -7.79 -10.47
CA GLY A 341 33.30 -8.94 -11.14
C GLY A 341 31.85 -9.16 -10.76
N LYS A 342 31.26 -10.19 -11.37
CA LYS A 342 29.87 -10.55 -11.15
C LYS A 342 29.66 -11.07 -9.72
N VAL A 343 28.51 -10.72 -9.15
CA VAL A 343 27.93 -11.34 -7.96
C VAL A 343 26.64 -12.03 -8.35
N ASP A 344 26.35 -13.16 -7.72
CA ASP A 344 25.18 -13.99 -8.05
C ASP A 344 24.09 -13.89 -6.99
N VAL A 345 22.84 -14.10 -7.40
CA VAL A 345 21.69 -14.15 -6.48
C VAL A 345 21.88 -15.31 -5.52
N GLY A 346 21.60 -15.07 -4.23
CA GLY A 346 21.84 -16.03 -3.15
C GLY A 346 23.27 -16.04 -2.60
N GLN A 347 24.21 -15.32 -3.22
CA GLN A 347 25.54 -15.16 -2.67
C GLN A 347 25.48 -14.39 -1.34
N TRP A 348 26.12 -14.94 -0.31
CA TRP A 348 26.27 -14.29 0.99
C TRP A 348 27.06 -12.99 0.90
N LEU A 349 26.62 -12.03 1.70
CA LEU A 349 27.30 -10.77 1.92
C LEU A 349 27.13 -10.29 3.36
N ILE A 350 28.00 -9.37 3.73
CA ILE A 350 28.10 -8.85 5.09
C ILE A 350 28.16 -7.32 5.01
N SER A 351 27.26 -6.65 5.72
CA SER A 351 27.34 -5.19 5.90
C SER A 351 28.27 -4.89 7.07
N ALA A 352 29.46 -4.36 6.78
CA ALA A 352 30.46 -4.04 7.78
C ALA A 352 30.11 -2.76 8.56
N GLY A 353 30.57 -2.67 9.80
CA GLY A 353 30.29 -1.58 10.72
C GLY A 353 31.55 -1.11 11.44
N MET A 354 31.42 -0.41 12.57
CA MET A 354 32.57 0.00 13.40
C MET A 354 32.85 -0.94 14.58
N GLY A 355 31.93 -1.86 14.90
CA GLY A 355 32.08 -2.79 16.02
C GLY A 355 32.89 -4.03 15.66
N ASP A 356 33.00 -4.99 16.58
CA ASP A 356 33.60 -6.30 16.27
C ASP A 356 32.68 -7.15 15.39
N ASP A 357 31.38 -7.13 15.68
CA ASP A 357 30.36 -7.82 14.89
C ASP A 357 29.98 -7.00 13.63
N PRO A 358 29.58 -7.68 12.54
CA PRO A 358 28.92 -7.00 11.44
C PRO A 358 27.65 -6.27 11.88
N LEU A 359 27.24 -5.28 11.08
CA LEU A 359 25.93 -4.66 11.24
C LEU A 359 24.83 -5.70 10.99
N ALA A 360 24.95 -6.42 9.88
CA ALA A 360 23.98 -7.43 9.44
C ALA A 360 24.62 -8.37 8.41
N VAL A 361 24.07 -9.58 8.30
CA VAL A 361 24.45 -10.60 7.32
C VAL A 361 23.24 -10.96 6.45
N GLY A 362 23.48 -11.29 5.18
CA GLY A 362 22.41 -11.53 4.23
C GLY A 362 22.92 -12.03 2.89
N VAL A 363 22.09 -11.92 1.86
CA VAL A 363 22.39 -12.38 0.51
C VAL A 363 22.02 -11.35 -0.55
N ILE A 364 22.66 -11.44 -1.71
CA ILE A 364 22.19 -10.75 -2.92
C ILE A 364 20.80 -11.30 -3.27
N SER A 365 19.78 -10.44 -3.24
CA SER A 365 18.38 -10.88 -3.37
C SER A 365 17.91 -10.97 -4.82
N VAL A 366 18.45 -10.13 -5.71
CA VAL A 366 18.07 -10.08 -7.12
C VAL A 366 19.27 -9.81 -8.01
N PRO A 367 19.22 -10.15 -9.31
CA PRO A 367 20.24 -9.73 -10.25
C PRO A 367 20.38 -8.21 -10.25
N ARG A 368 21.54 -7.73 -10.69
CA ARG A 368 21.81 -6.29 -10.81
C ARG A 368 20.65 -5.58 -11.53
N LEU A 369 20.17 -4.51 -10.91
CA LEU A 369 18.98 -3.78 -11.35
C LEU A 369 19.29 -2.29 -11.47
N ALA A 370 18.74 -1.65 -12.49
CA ALA A 370 18.67 -0.19 -12.56
C ALA A 370 17.46 0.33 -11.78
N ILE A 371 17.64 1.34 -10.94
CA ILE A 371 16.54 1.99 -10.23
C ILE A 371 16.11 3.21 -11.03
N PRO A 372 14.91 3.23 -11.65
CA PRO A 372 14.49 4.34 -12.48
C PRO A 372 14.31 5.64 -11.67
N PRO A 373 14.36 6.81 -12.32
CA PRO A 373 14.03 8.07 -11.67
C PRO A 373 12.56 8.10 -11.30
N VAL A 374 12.23 8.60 -10.11
CA VAL A 374 10.86 8.99 -9.79
C VAL A 374 10.61 10.37 -10.39
N GLY A 375 9.63 10.47 -11.28
CA GLY A 375 9.23 11.74 -11.88
C GLY A 375 8.49 12.64 -10.88
N GLY A 376 8.78 13.93 -10.93
CA GLY A 376 8.09 14.96 -10.16
C GLY A 376 6.67 15.17 -10.66
N VAL A 377 5.84 15.79 -9.81
CA VAL A 377 4.46 16.16 -10.17
C VAL A 377 4.17 17.61 -9.82
N ILE A 378 3.38 18.27 -10.66
CA ILE A 378 2.87 19.63 -10.40
C ILE A 378 1.59 19.62 -9.56
N GLY A 379 0.78 18.57 -9.63
CA GLY A 379 -0.46 18.45 -8.83
C GLY A 379 -1.66 19.19 -9.41
N VAL A 380 -1.89 19.01 -10.72
CA VAL A 380 -3.11 19.43 -11.41
C VAL A 380 -3.78 18.23 -12.07
N GLN A 381 -5.07 18.33 -12.33
CA GLN A 381 -5.77 17.51 -13.30
C GLN A 381 -5.75 18.26 -14.63
N LEU A 382 -5.17 17.62 -15.65
CA LEU A 382 -5.13 18.17 -17.00
C LEU A 382 -6.28 17.58 -17.82
N GLY A 383 -6.79 18.37 -18.74
CA GLY A 383 -7.63 17.94 -19.84
C GLY A 383 -7.03 18.39 -21.16
N ASP A 384 -7.60 17.88 -22.25
CA ASP A 384 -7.28 18.30 -23.60
C ASP A 384 -8.50 18.99 -24.20
N LYS A 385 -8.29 20.18 -24.76
CA LYS A 385 -9.31 20.92 -25.50
C LYS A 385 -8.68 21.49 -26.76
N ASP A 386 -9.26 21.17 -27.91
CA ASP A 386 -8.76 21.58 -29.24
C ASP A 386 -7.28 21.23 -29.46
N GLY A 387 -6.85 20.09 -28.90
CA GLY A 387 -5.46 19.63 -28.97
C GLY A 387 -4.48 20.39 -28.09
N ALA A 388 -4.95 21.24 -27.18
CA ALA A 388 -4.15 21.98 -26.20
C ALA A 388 -4.38 21.46 -24.77
N ALA A 389 -3.29 21.30 -24.00
CA ALA A 389 -3.35 20.93 -22.58
C ALA A 389 -3.87 22.09 -21.72
N TYR A 390 -4.95 21.90 -20.98
CA TYR A 390 -5.44 22.89 -20.03
C TYR A 390 -5.59 22.32 -18.61
N VAL A 391 -5.51 23.20 -17.61
CA VAL A 391 -5.70 22.86 -16.21
C VAL A 391 -7.20 22.78 -15.93
N MET A 392 -7.73 21.57 -15.81
CA MET A 392 -9.12 21.38 -15.38
C MET A 392 -9.30 21.72 -13.90
N LYS A 393 -8.34 21.30 -13.08
CA LYS A 393 -8.41 21.45 -11.64
C LYS A 393 -7.02 21.53 -11.02
N VAL A 394 -6.87 22.43 -10.07
CA VAL A 394 -5.68 22.51 -9.22
C VAL A 394 -5.95 21.73 -7.94
N VAL A 395 -5.05 20.83 -7.56
CA VAL A 395 -5.21 20.04 -6.33
C VAL A 395 -4.85 20.94 -5.13
N PRO A 396 -5.66 20.99 -4.06
CA PRO A 396 -5.33 21.80 -2.88
C PRO A 396 -3.99 21.39 -2.23
N LYS A 397 -3.24 22.37 -1.74
CA LYS A 397 -1.89 22.24 -1.13
C LYS A 397 -0.82 21.67 -2.06
N SER A 398 -1.10 21.61 -3.36
CA SER A 398 -0.18 21.10 -4.38
C SER A 398 0.93 22.10 -4.75
N PRO A 399 1.99 21.64 -5.44
CA PRO A 399 2.96 22.53 -6.07
C PRO A 399 2.36 23.56 -7.02
N ALA A 400 1.38 23.17 -7.82
CA ALA A 400 0.73 24.04 -8.79
C ALA A 400 -0.07 25.16 -8.12
N GLU A 401 -0.80 24.86 -7.04
CA GLU A 401 -1.51 25.88 -6.24
C GLU A 401 -0.52 26.89 -5.65
N LYS A 402 0.58 26.40 -5.05
CA LYS A 402 1.63 27.26 -4.48
C LYS A 402 2.32 28.14 -5.52
N ALA A 403 2.41 27.65 -6.75
CA ALA A 403 2.97 28.39 -7.87
C ALA A 403 1.95 29.34 -8.55
N GLY A 404 0.68 29.31 -8.14
CA GLY A 404 -0.35 30.20 -8.67
C GLY A 404 -0.93 29.78 -10.02
N LEU A 405 -0.86 28.49 -10.37
CA LEU A 405 -1.68 27.96 -11.47
C LEU A 405 -3.16 28.02 -11.08
N LYS A 406 -4.01 28.22 -12.08
CA LYS A 406 -5.46 28.34 -11.94
C LYS A 406 -6.16 27.36 -12.89
N PRO A 407 -7.42 26.98 -12.61
CA PRO A 407 -8.26 26.36 -13.63
C PRO A 407 -8.29 27.19 -14.92
N ASP A 408 -8.45 26.50 -16.05
CA ASP A 408 -8.47 27.03 -17.42
C ASP A 408 -7.15 27.57 -17.97
N ASP A 409 -6.07 27.53 -17.17
CA ASP A 409 -4.70 27.76 -17.65
C ASP A 409 -4.35 26.78 -18.78
N ILE A 410 -4.00 27.28 -19.97
CA ILE A 410 -3.55 26.45 -21.10
C ILE A 410 -2.03 26.34 -21.07
N ILE A 411 -1.50 25.15 -20.80
CA ILE A 411 -0.06 24.91 -20.74
C ILE A 411 0.43 24.62 -22.16
N THR A 412 1.35 25.47 -22.65
CA THR A 412 1.90 25.37 -24.01
C THR A 412 3.34 24.88 -24.03
N HIS A 413 4.12 25.16 -22.97
CA HIS A 413 5.52 24.73 -22.88
C HIS A 413 5.92 24.32 -21.46
N VAL A 414 6.89 23.42 -21.38
CA VAL A 414 7.53 22.96 -20.15
C VAL A 414 9.04 23.13 -20.31
N ASN A 415 9.66 24.02 -19.51
CA ASN A 415 11.07 24.42 -19.66
C ASN A 415 11.43 24.82 -21.11
N GLY A 416 10.54 25.58 -21.76
CA GLY A 416 10.72 26.02 -23.14
C GLY A 416 10.47 24.97 -24.22
N LYS A 417 10.25 23.69 -23.86
CA LYS A 417 9.83 22.66 -24.81
C LYS A 417 8.33 22.71 -25.02
N ALA A 418 7.90 22.81 -26.28
CA ALA A 418 6.48 22.80 -26.63
C ALA A 418 5.82 21.49 -26.17
N ALA A 419 4.59 21.61 -25.68
CA ALA A 419 3.73 20.50 -25.33
C ALA A 419 2.37 20.74 -26.00
N ALA A 420 2.01 19.88 -26.94
CA ALA A 420 0.74 19.98 -27.62
C ALA A 420 -0.41 19.62 -26.65
N ASN A 421 -0.30 18.47 -25.99
CA ASN A 421 -1.39 17.87 -25.22
C ASN A 421 -0.98 17.55 -23.77
N SER A 422 -1.97 17.12 -22.99
CA SER A 422 -1.82 16.82 -21.57
C SER A 422 -0.82 15.70 -21.31
N ASP A 423 -0.73 14.71 -22.21
CA ASP A 423 0.21 13.59 -22.13
C ASP A 423 1.66 14.08 -22.26
N GLU A 424 1.93 14.98 -23.21
CA GLU A 424 3.24 15.60 -23.40
C GLU A 424 3.63 16.47 -22.21
N VAL A 425 2.72 17.27 -21.68
CA VAL A 425 2.97 18.05 -20.45
C VAL A 425 3.36 17.12 -19.31
N ARG A 426 2.60 16.02 -19.09
CA ARG A 426 2.92 15.04 -18.04
C ARG A 426 4.28 14.39 -18.29
N SER A 427 4.59 14.02 -19.52
CA SER A 427 5.85 13.38 -19.90
C SER A 427 7.04 14.30 -19.62
N LEU A 428 6.98 15.55 -20.08
CA LEU A 428 8.02 16.56 -19.88
C LEU A 428 8.22 16.88 -18.39
N VAL A 429 7.14 17.02 -17.63
CA VAL A 429 7.23 17.22 -16.16
C VAL A 429 7.89 16.02 -15.48
N ARG A 430 7.52 14.78 -15.85
CA ARG A 430 8.05 13.55 -15.25
C ARG A 430 9.53 13.28 -15.55
N GLN A 431 10.11 13.94 -16.56
CA GLN A 431 11.56 13.88 -16.82
C GLN A 431 12.38 14.57 -15.72
N HIS A 432 11.75 15.39 -14.88
CA HIS A 432 12.42 16.11 -13.80
C HIS A 432 12.11 15.47 -12.44
N ARG A 433 13.07 15.52 -11.51
CA ARG A 433 12.94 14.93 -10.17
C ARG A 433 12.00 15.76 -9.27
N PRO A 434 11.32 15.14 -8.29
CA PRO A 434 10.68 15.86 -7.20
C PRO A 434 11.65 16.86 -6.54
N GLY A 435 11.16 18.07 -6.27
CA GLY A 435 11.94 19.18 -5.72
C GLY A 435 12.61 20.06 -6.76
N ALA A 436 12.76 19.61 -8.02
CA ALA A 436 13.23 20.45 -9.11
C ALA A 436 12.19 21.53 -9.47
N THR A 437 12.67 22.67 -9.95
CA THR A 437 11.79 23.72 -10.48
C THR A 437 11.66 23.57 -11.99
N VAL A 438 10.43 23.55 -12.49
CA VAL A 438 10.10 23.51 -13.91
C VAL A 438 9.30 24.77 -14.23
N THR A 439 9.67 25.48 -15.29
CA THR A 439 8.93 26.65 -15.76
C THR A 439 7.85 26.22 -16.73
N LEU A 440 6.59 26.51 -16.42
CA LEU A 440 5.46 26.28 -17.31
C LEU A 440 5.12 27.58 -18.04
N THR A 441 5.04 27.53 -19.36
CA THR A 441 4.50 28.64 -20.16
C THR A 441 3.02 28.41 -20.36
N VAL A 442 2.22 29.30 -19.81
CA VAL A 442 0.76 29.18 -19.69
C VAL A 442 0.08 30.34 -20.42
N LYS A 443 -0.99 30.07 -21.17
CA LYS A 443 -1.91 31.10 -21.64
C LYS A 443 -3.08 31.21 -20.66
N ARG A 444 -3.30 32.41 -20.12
CA ARG A 444 -4.38 32.76 -19.20
C ARG A 444 -4.99 34.07 -19.68
N ASP A 445 -6.29 34.10 -19.93
CA ASP A 445 -7.02 35.30 -20.36
C ASP A 445 -6.41 36.02 -21.58
N GLY A 446 -5.77 35.26 -22.48
CA GLY A 446 -5.08 35.79 -23.67
C GLY A 446 -3.62 36.18 -23.45
N GLU A 447 -3.16 36.30 -22.20
CA GLU A 447 -1.77 36.62 -21.86
C GLU A 447 -0.90 35.36 -21.69
N THR A 448 0.39 35.47 -22.01
CA THR A 448 1.36 34.39 -21.81
C THR A 448 2.17 34.61 -20.53
N LEU A 449 2.06 33.69 -19.59
CA LEU A 449 2.72 33.72 -18.29
C LEU A 449 3.78 32.61 -18.20
N ASN A 450 4.92 32.92 -17.57
CA ASN A 450 5.94 31.92 -17.24
C ASN A 450 5.92 31.65 -15.74
N ILE A 451 5.41 30.49 -15.34
CA ILE A 451 5.19 30.14 -13.94
C ILE A 451 6.22 29.09 -13.50
N PRO A 452 7.18 29.43 -12.63
CA PRO A 452 8.11 28.46 -12.05
C PRO A 452 7.39 27.60 -11.01
N VAL A 453 7.35 26.28 -11.23
CA VAL A 453 6.71 25.31 -10.34
C VAL A 453 7.75 24.38 -9.74
N LYS A 454 7.87 24.37 -8.40
CA LYS A 454 8.72 23.43 -7.68
C LYS A 454 8.02 22.08 -7.51
N LEU A 455 8.41 21.08 -8.28
CA LEU A 455 7.75 19.78 -8.36
C LEU A 455 7.65 19.07 -6.99
N GLY A 456 6.52 18.41 -6.76
CA GLY A 456 6.27 17.55 -5.60
C GLY A 456 6.56 16.07 -5.90
N LYS A 457 6.37 15.23 -4.87
CA LYS A 457 6.35 13.76 -5.02
C LYS A 457 4.94 13.30 -5.36
N LEU A 458 4.82 12.31 -6.25
CA LEU A 458 3.54 11.67 -6.51
C LEU A 458 3.02 11.03 -5.21
N SER A 459 1.77 11.31 -4.87
CA SER A 459 1.13 10.80 -3.65
C SER A 459 -0.25 10.25 -4.00
N SER A 460 -0.45 8.96 -3.76
CA SER A 460 -1.75 8.28 -3.87
C SER A 460 -1.99 7.44 -2.62
N PRO A 461 -3.24 7.04 -2.30
CA PRO A 461 -3.51 6.13 -1.18
C PRO A 461 -2.68 4.84 -1.26
N ALA A 462 -2.53 4.27 -2.46
CA ALA A 462 -1.70 3.08 -2.68
C ALA A 462 -0.21 3.34 -2.39
N LEU A 463 0.36 4.44 -2.90
CA LEU A 463 1.76 4.80 -2.66
C LEU A 463 2.02 5.12 -1.18
N LYS A 464 1.07 5.80 -0.50
CA LYS A 464 1.15 6.05 0.94
C LYS A 464 1.13 4.73 1.73
N LYS A 465 0.26 3.80 1.35
CA LYS A 465 0.19 2.46 1.95
C LYS A 465 1.50 1.70 1.74
N GLN A 466 2.06 1.72 0.52
CA GLN A 466 3.35 1.10 0.21
C GLN A 466 4.50 1.73 1.01
N GLN A 467 4.57 3.07 1.08
CA GLN A 467 5.57 3.77 1.89
C GLN A 467 5.45 3.45 3.38
N MET A 468 4.21 3.38 3.88
CA MET A 468 3.93 2.98 5.26
C MET A 468 4.44 1.55 5.50
N MET A 469 4.09 0.59 4.63
CA MET A 469 4.58 -0.79 4.73
C MET A 469 6.11 -0.88 4.71
N ASN A 470 6.77 -0.14 3.82
CA ASN A 470 8.22 -0.09 3.72
C ASN A 470 8.91 0.57 4.92
N SER A 471 8.19 1.42 5.66
CA SER A 471 8.71 2.12 6.83
C SER A 471 8.43 1.38 8.14
N LEU A 472 7.79 0.19 8.11
CA LEU A 472 7.56 -0.62 9.30
C LEU A 472 8.87 -1.28 9.76
N GLY A 473 9.29 -1.01 10.99
CA GLY A 473 10.54 -1.52 11.55
C GLY A 473 11.67 -0.50 11.39
N VAL A 474 12.75 -0.90 10.72
CA VAL A 474 13.87 0.01 10.43
C VAL A 474 13.45 0.99 9.34
N GLY A 475 13.61 2.30 9.62
CA GLY A 475 13.19 3.36 8.70
C GLY A 475 13.95 3.32 7.36
N VAL A 476 13.42 4.00 6.35
CA VAL A 476 14.04 4.07 5.00
C VAL A 476 14.99 5.27 4.87
N SER A 477 16.07 5.09 4.11
CA SER A 477 17.06 6.14 3.85
C SER A 477 16.51 7.24 2.95
N LYS A 478 16.99 8.47 3.16
CA LYS A 478 16.96 9.46 2.07
C LYS A 478 17.98 9.02 1.03
N ARG A 479 17.61 9.15 -0.24
CA ARG A 479 18.49 8.74 -1.35
C ARG A 479 18.20 9.52 -2.62
N SER A 480 19.18 9.55 -3.51
CA SER A 480 18.93 9.81 -4.92
C SER A 480 18.06 8.68 -5.52
N ASP A 481 17.40 9.00 -6.63
CA ASP A 481 16.82 8.02 -7.55
C ASP A 481 17.70 7.92 -8.81
N ASN A 482 17.31 7.11 -9.79
CA ASN A 482 18.05 6.94 -11.05
C ASN A 482 19.44 6.27 -10.90
N PHE A 483 19.54 5.23 -10.06
CA PHE A 483 20.78 4.48 -9.99
C PHE A 483 20.91 3.63 -11.27
N PRO A 484 22.00 3.77 -12.04
CA PRO A 484 22.17 3.02 -13.28
C PRO A 484 22.29 1.52 -13.02
N ALA A 485 22.83 1.15 -11.87
CA ALA A 485 22.92 -0.23 -11.40
C ALA A 485 23.11 -0.25 -9.88
N VAL A 486 22.36 -1.12 -9.20
CA VAL A 486 22.55 -1.47 -7.79
C VAL A 486 22.60 -2.98 -7.62
N LEU A 487 23.24 -3.41 -6.55
CA LEU A 487 23.00 -4.69 -5.92
C LEU A 487 21.91 -4.48 -4.87
N GLN A 488 20.84 -5.26 -4.96
CA GLN A 488 19.84 -5.30 -3.89
C GLN A 488 20.08 -6.54 -3.02
N HIS A 489 20.01 -6.33 -1.71
CA HIS A 489 20.16 -7.37 -0.71
C HIS A 489 19.21 -7.18 0.46
N ASP A 490 19.14 -8.18 1.32
CA ASP A 490 18.16 -8.30 2.41
C ASP A 490 18.71 -7.95 3.80
N THR A 491 19.95 -7.47 3.90
CA THR A 491 20.47 -6.98 5.18
C THR A 491 19.65 -5.77 5.63
N VAL A 492 19.26 -5.77 6.90
CA VAL A 492 18.45 -4.70 7.50
C VAL A 492 19.38 -3.82 8.32
N ILE A 493 19.68 -2.63 7.81
CA ILE A 493 20.59 -1.67 8.45
C ILE A 493 19.89 -0.32 8.63
N ASN A 494 20.29 0.45 9.64
CA ASN A 494 19.68 1.77 9.83
C ASN A 494 20.09 2.72 8.69
N PRO A 495 19.27 3.74 8.37
CA PRO A 495 19.63 4.77 7.42
C PRO A 495 20.98 5.44 7.70
N VAL A 496 21.31 5.65 8.97
CA VAL A 496 22.58 6.23 9.43
C VAL A 496 23.77 5.28 9.27
N ASP A 497 23.53 3.99 9.04
CA ASP A 497 24.54 2.97 8.81
C ASP A 497 24.82 2.74 7.31
N CYS A 498 24.14 3.48 6.43
CA CYS A 498 24.47 3.51 5.00
C CYS A 498 25.77 4.30 4.75
N GLY A 499 26.53 3.92 3.73
CA GLY A 499 27.82 4.49 3.32
C GLY A 499 29.03 3.63 3.73
N GLY A 500 28.81 2.58 4.51
CA GLY A 500 29.80 1.55 4.84
C GLY A 500 29.94 0.47 3.75
N PRO A 501 31.05 -0.30 3.77
CA PRO A 501 31.32 -1.30 2.77
C PRO A 501 30.47 -2.57 2.98
N VAL A 502 30.14 -3.21 1.87
CA VAL A 502 29.55 -4.55 1.82
C VAL A 502 30.60 -5.50 1.31
N ILE A 503 30.84 -6.61 2.03
CA ILE A 503 31.90 -7.56 1.72
C ILE A 503 31.36 -8.97 1.45
N ASP A 504 32.10 -9.76 0.68
CA ASP A 504 31.86 -11.20 0.53
C ASP A 504 32.48 -12.01 1.69
N LEU A 505 32.22 -13.33 1.72
CA LEU A 505 32.80 -14.23 2.74
C LEU A 505 34.34 -14.32 2.69
N SER A 506 34.97 -13.81 1.64
CA SER A 506 36.44 -13.72 1.54
C SER A 506 36.98 -12.37 2.06
N GLY A 507 36.14 -11.52 2.65
CA GLY A 507 36.53 -10.24 3.22
C GLY A 507 36.77 -9.14 2.17
N ARG A 508 36.32 -9.32 0.91
CA ARG A 508 36.54 -8.34 -0.16
C ARG A 508 35.30 -7.49 -0.38
N VAL A 509 35.48 -6.19 -0.61
CA VAL A 509 34.38 -5.25 -0.90
C VAL A 509 33.72 -5.61 -2.22
N VAL A 510 32.41 -5.87 -2.19
CA VAL A 510 31.55 -6.05 -3.37
C VAL A 510 30.75 -4.80 -3.72
N GLY A 511 30.68 -3.84 -2.78
CA GLY A 511 30.13 -2.52 -3.01
C GLY A 511 30.00 -1.70 -1.73
N VAL A 512 29.28 -0.58 -1.81
CA VAL A 512 29.00 0.31 -0.68
C VAL A 512 27.49 0.48 -0.51
N ASN A 513 26.99 0.27 0.71
CA ASN A 513 25.58 0.46 1.04
C ASN A 513 25.18 1.92 0.78
N ILE A 514 24.23 2.19 -0.11
CA ILE A 514 23.80 3.55 -0.43
C ILE A 514 22.44 3.90 0.19
N ALA A 515 21.56 2.90 0.37
CA ALA A 515 20.26 3.13 0.98
C ALA A 515 19.60 1.86 1.52
N HIS A 516 19.05 1.94 2.73
CA HIS A 516 17.96 1.06 3.17
C HIS A 516 16.68 1.56 2.47
N ALA A 517 16.29 0.91 1.37
CA ALA A 517 15.29 1.43 0.44
C ALA A 517 13.85 1.00 0.78
N GLY A 518 13.70 -0.07 1.57
CA GLY A 518 12.42 -0.59 2.01
C GLY A 518 12.62 -1.77 2.95
N ARG A 519 11.52 -2.44 3.29
CA ARG A 519 11.52 -3.50 4.30
C ARG A 519 12.22 -4.80 3.84
N THR A 520 12.39 -4.95 2.53
CA THR A 520 12.96 -6.14 1.87
C THR A 520 14.16 -5.80 0.99
N GLU A 521 14.65 -4.57 1.06
CA GLU A 521 15.56 -4.04 0.04
C GLU A 521 16.50 -2.99 0.62
N THR A 522 17.77 -3.37 0.67
CA THR A 522 18.91 -2.46 0.82
C THR A 522 19.66 -2.43 -0.49
N TYR A 523 19.97 -1.21 -0.94
CA TYR A 523 20.72 -0.97 -2.17
C TYR A 523 22.18 -0.69 -1.84
N CYS A 524 23.03 -1.39 -2.56
CA CYS A 524 24.47 -1.27 -2.53
C CYS A 524 24.96 -0.91 -3.93
N LEU A 525 25.83 0.08 -4.05
CA LEU A 525 26.49 0.40 -5.32
C LEU A 525 27.65 -0.57 -5.53
N PRO A 526 27.67 -1.35 -6.62
CA PRO A 526 28.72 -2.32 -6.85
C PRO A 526 30.06 -1.65 -7.18
N THR A 527 31.16 -2.33 -6.87
CA THR A 527 32.52 -1.81 -7.04
C THR A 527 32.85 -1.27 -8.43
N ASP A 528 32.46 -1.98 -9.49
CA ASP A 528 32.66 -1.57 -10.88
C ASP A 528 31.89 -0.30 -11.27
N VAL A 529 30.76 -0.02 -10.62
CA VAL A 529 30.02 1.26 -10.76
C VAL A 529 30.66 2.37 -9.93
N LEU A 530 31.34 2.03 -8.83
CA LEU A 530 31.94 2.98 -7.89
C LEU A 530 33.32 3.48 -8.32
N ILE A 531 34.16 2.63 -8.89
CA ILE A 531 35.61 2.90 -9.07
C ILE A 531 35.86 4.18 -9.88
N ALA A 532 35.23 4.34 -11.05
CA ALA A 532 35.46 5.53 -11.88
C ALA A 532 34.95 6.82 -11.23
N PRO A 533 33.69 6.91 -10.77
CA PRO A 533 33.19 8.08 -10.03
C PRO A 533 34.01 8.41 -8.77
N MET A 534 34.54 7.40 -8.07
CA MET A 534 35.39 7.60 -6.89
C MET A 534 36.63 8.41 -7.23
N TYR A 535 37.37 8.06 -8.29
CA TYR A 535 38.54 8.83 -8.72
C TYR A 535 38.19 10.23 -9.24
N GLU A 536 37.04 10.39 -9.92
CA GLU A 536 36.57 11.71 -10.31
C GLU A 536 36.28 12.60 -9.10
N LEU A 537 35.67 12.04 -8.05
CA LEU A 537 35.42 12.75 -6.81
C LEU A 537 36.73 13.14 -6.09
N MET A 538 37.71 12.23 -6.05
CA MET A 538 39.03 12.50 -5.44
C MET A 538 39.76 13.64 -6.17
N SER A 539 39.60 13.73 -7.49
CA SER A 539 40.24 14.79 -8.30
C SER A 539 39.70 16.20 -8.02
N GLY A 540 38.59 16.35 -7.30
CA GLY A 540 37.95 17.65 -7.02
C GLY A 540 37.16 18.24 -8.19
N ARG A 541 37.13 17.58 -9.36
CA ARG A 541 36.34 18.02 -10.54
C ARG A 541 34.84 18.13 -10.24
N LEU A 542 34.35 17.35 -9.28
CA LEU A 542 32.96 17.33 -8.83
C LEU A 542 32.75 18.10 -7.50
N SER A 543 33.58 19.12 -7.23
CA SER A 543 33.46 19.89 -5.99
C SER A 543 32.09 20.60 -5.89
N PRO A 544 31.55 20.79 -4.67
CA PRO A 544 30.27 21.50 -4.50
C PRO A 544 30.26 22.92 -5.10
N ALA A 545 31.41 23.61 -5.08
CA ALA A 545 31.56 24.93 -5.69
C ALA A 545 31.44 24.87 -7.22
N LEU A 546 32.13 23.94 -7.86
CA LEU A 546 32.06 23.75 -9.31
C LEU A 546 30.66 23.28 -9.75
N LEU A 547 30.01 22.41 -8.99
CA LEU A 547 28.63 21.98 -9.28
C LEU A 547 27.64 23.16 -9.20
N LYS A 548 27.75 24.00 -8.16
CA LYS A 548 26.94 25.22 -8.05
C LYS A 548 27.21 26.20 -9.19
N ALA A 549 28.48 26.38 -9.57
CA ALA A 549 28.86 27.24 -10.69
C ALA A 549 28.33 26.70 -12.03
N ALA A 550 28.41 25.39 -12.26
CA ALA A 550 27.87 24.73 -13.45
C ALA A 550 26.34 24.80 -13.52
N GLN A 551 25.65 24.61 -12.39
CA GLN A 551 24.20 24.80 -12.30
C GLN A 551 23.81 26.24 -12.62
N LYS A 552 24.49 27.21 -12.01
CA LYS A 552 24.25 28.64 -12.27
C LYS A 552 24.52 28.99 -13.75
N ALA A 553 25.61 28.49 -14.33
CA ALA A 553 25.93 28.70 -15.73
C ALA A 553 24.91 28.05 -16.67
N ALA A 554 24.36 26.88 -16.32
CA ALA A 554 23.29 26.24 -17.08
C ALA A 554 21.97 27.03 -17.00
N GLU A 555 21.64 27.59 -15.82
CA GLU A 555 20.50 28.48 -15.64
C GLU A 555 20.67 29.80 -16.42
N GLU A 556 21.86 30.41 -16.38
CA GLU A 556 22.21 31.62 -17.13
C GLU A 556 22.19 31.36 -18.65
N LYS A 557 22.70 30.22 -19.11
CA LYS A 557 22.64 29.81 -20.53
C LYS A 557 21.20 29.61 -20.98
N SER A 558 20.36 28.94 -20.18
CA SER A 558 18.93 28.78 -20.48
C SER A 558 18.21 30.14 -20.51
N ALA A 559 18.57 31.09 -19.65
CA ALA A 559 18.04 32.44 -19.67
C ALA A 559 18.51 33.25 -20.90
N ALA A 560 19.76 33.08 -21.34
CA ALA A 560 20.29 33.72 -22.54
C ALA A 560 19.64 33.18 -23.82
N GLU A 561 19.48 31.85 -23.92
CA GLU A 561 18.75 31.19 -25.01
C GLU A 561 17.28 31.66 -25.06
N LYS A 562 16.66 31.85 -23.89
CA LYS A 562 15.31 32.43 -23.78
C LYS A 562 15.24 33.86 -24.34
N LYS A 563 16.19 34.72 -23.98
CA LYS A 563 16.25 36.10 -24.49
C LYS A 563 16.43 36.13 -26.01
N ALA A 564 17.32 35.29 -26.55
CA ALA A 564 17.53 35.19 -27.99
C ALA A 564 16.29 34.66 -28.74
N ALA A 565 15.55 33.73 -28.15
CA ALA A 565 14.29 33.22 -28.70
C ALA A 565 13.17 34.27 -28.68
N GLU A 566 13.08 35.09 -27.62
CA GLU A 566 12.13 36.20 -27.51
C GLU A 566 12.43 37.31 -28.55
N GLU A 567 13.70 37.66 -28.75
CA GLU A 567 14.13 38.63 -29.77
C GLU A 567 13.83 38.13 -31.19
N LYS A 568 14.09 36.84 -31.46
CA LYS A 568 13.76 36.22 -32.76
C LYS A 568 12.26 36.22 -33.02
N LYS A 569 11.44 35.89 -32.02
CA LYS A 569 9.98 35.88 -32.12
C LYS A 569 9.42 37.29 -32.38
N ALA A 570 9.95 38.31 -31.71
CA ALA A 570 9.58 39.70 -31.95
C ALA A 570 9.92 40.17 -33.38
N ALA A 571 11.05 39.71 -33.94
CA ALA A 571 11.43 40.00 -35.31
C ALA A 571 10.52 39.30 -36.34
N GLU A 572 10.14 38.04 -36.08
CA GLU A 572 9.22 37.27 -36.94
C GLU A 572 7.79 37.84 -36.92
N GLU A 573 7.27 38.25 -35.75
CA GLU A 573 5.96 38.91 -35.64
C GLU A 573 5.94 40.26 -36.37
N LYS A 574 7.02 41.04 -36.30
CA LYS A 574 7.16 42.29 -37.06
C LYS A 574 7.16 42.05 -38.57
N ALA A 575 7.93 41.06 -39.04
CA ALA A 575 7.97 40.71 -40.46
C ALA A 575 6.62 40.19 -40.99
N ALA A 576 5.89 39.42 -40.17
CA ALA A 576 4.55 38.94 -40.51
C ALA A 576 3.53 40.08 -40.60
N ALA A 577 3.61 41.08 -39.70
CA ALA A 577 2.75 42.26 -39.73
C ALA A 577 3.00 43.12 -41.00
N GLU A 578 4.27 43.31 -41.38
CA GLU A 578 4.64 44.03 -42.60
C GLU A 578 4.15 43.31 -43.86
N LYS A 579 4.26 41.97 -43.91
CA LYS A 579 3.75 41.16 -45.02
C LYS A 579 2.23 41.24 -45.14
N LYS A 580 1.50 41.17 -44.03
CA LYS A 580 0.04 41.27 -44.01
C LYS A 580 -0.45 42.64 -44.49
N ALA A 581 0.23 43.72 -44.10
CA ALA A 581 -0.10 45.07 -44.59
C ALA A 581 0.13 45.22 -46.10
N ALA A 582 1.16 44.56 -46.66
CA ALA A 582 1.41 44.56 -48.10
C ALA A 582 0.34 43.74 -48.88
N GLU A 583 -0.08 42.60 -48.34
CA GLU A 583 -1.13 41.75 -48.94
C GLU A 583 -2.51 42.42 -48.92
N GLU A 584 -2.88 43.12 -47.84
CA GLU A 584 -4.13 43.89 -47.77
C GLU A 584 -4.16 45.04 -48.79
N LYS A 585 -3.03 45.73 -48.99
CA LYS A 585 -2.93 46.79 -50.00
C LYS A 585 -3.10 46.23 -51.44
N ALA A 586 -2.47 45.10 -51.73
CA ALA A 586 -2.60 44.44 -53.04
C ALA A 586 -4.02 43.91 -53.29
N ALA A 587 -4.69 43.39 -52.26
CA ALA A 587 -6.07 42.92 -52.35
C ALA A 587 -7.06 44.08 -52.62
N ALA A 588 -6.85 45.25 -52.01
CA ALA A 588 -7.66 46.43 -52.26
C ALA A 588 -7.56 46.94 -53.70
N GLU A 589 -6.35 46.95 -54.28
CA GLU A 589 -6.12 47.32 -55.68
C GLU A 589 -6.76 46.33 -56.66
N LYS A 590 -6.70 45.03 -56.37
CA LYS A 590 -7.31 43.99 -57.20
C LYS A 590 -8.83 44.05 -57.19
N LYS A 591 -9.44 44.32 -56.03
CA LYS A 591 -10.90 44.45 -55.89
C LYS A 591 -11.45 45.64 -56.68
N ALA A 592 -10.73 46.76 -56.69
CA ALA A 592 -11.09 47.94 -57.49
C ALA A 592 -11.05 47.67 -59.01
N ALA A 593 -10.15 46.80 -59.47
CA ALA A 593 -10.05 46.42 -60.88
C ALA A 593 -11.17 45.43 -61.30
N GLU A 594 -11.55 44.49 -60.43
CA GLU A 594 -12.61 43.51 -60.69
C GLU A 594 -14.00 44.15 -60.73
N GLU A 595 -14.29 45.13 -59.85
CA GLU A 595 -15.57 45.86 -59.87
C GLU A 595 -15.77 46.67 -61.16
N LYS A 596 -14.69 47.20 -61.74
CA LYS A 596 -14.74 47.91 -63.03
C LYS A 596 -15.06 46.96 -64.20
N LYS A 597 -14.52 45.74 -64.17
CA LYS A 597 -14.73 44.74 -65.23
C LYS A 597 -16.12 44.11 -65.20
N ALA A 598 -16.68 43.91 -64.00
CA ALA A 598 -18.03 43.37 -63.82
C ALA A 598 -19.12 44.35 -64.30
N ALA A 599 -18.88 45.66 -64.22
CA ALA A 599 -19.81 46.67 -64.75
C ALA A 599 -19.92 46.65 -66.29
N GLU A 600 -18.81 46.36 -67.00
CA GLU A 600 -18.78 46.28 -68.46
C GLU A 600 -19.44 44.99 -69.00
N GLU A 601 -19.26 43.85 -68.33
CA GLU A 601 -19.88 42.58 -68.74
C GLU A 601 -21.40 42.56 -68.53
N LYS A 602 -21.91 43.21 -67.47
CA LYS A 602 -23.34 43.29 -67.21
C LYS A 602 -24.10 44.06 -68.30
N ALA A 603 -23.50 45.11 -68.85
CA ALA A 603 -24.09 45.88 -69.95
C ALA A 603 -24.16 45.08 -71.27
N ALA A 604 -23.24 44.14 -71.49
CA ALA A 604 -23.24 43.29 -72.68
C ALA A 604 -24.26 42.13 -72.60
N ALA A 605 -24.51 41.60 -71.40
CA ALA A 605 -25.44 40.49 -71.18
C ALA A 605 -26.91 40.87 -71.35
N GLU A 606 -27.32 42.08 -70.93
CA GLU A 606 -28.71 42.55 -71.07
C GLU A 606 -29.13 42.72 -72.53
N LYS A 607 -28.19 43.06 -73.43
CA LYS A 607 -28.47 43.21 -74.87
C LYS A 607 -28.71 41.86 -75.56
N LYS A 608 -28.05 40.79 -75.11
CA LYS A 608 -28.13 39.45 -75.71
C LYS A 608 -29.39 38.68 -75.28
N ALA A 609 -29.87 38.91 -74.05
CA ALA A 609 -31.07 38.28 -73.52
C ALA A 609 -32.38 38.76 -74.19
N ALA A 610 -32.39 39.96 -74.78
CA ALA A 610 -33.56 40.49 -75.50
C ALA A 610 -33.78 39.82 -76.87
N GLU A 611 -32.72 39.37 -77.55
CA GLU A 611 -32.79 38.75 -78.88
C GLU A 611 -33.19 37.26 -78.84
N GLU A 612 -32.78 36.52 -77.79
CA GLU A 612 -33.15 35.10 -77.64
C GLU A 612 -34.63 34.87 -77.27
N LYS A 613 -35.26 35.83 -76.57
CA LYS A 613 -36.67 35.72 -76.17
C LYS A 613 -37.64 35.75 -77.36
N ALA A 614 -37.29 36.43 -78.45
CA ALA A 614 -38.11 36.49 -79.67
C ALA A 614 -38.04 35.21 -80.51
N ALA A 615 -36.97 34.40 -80.38
CA ALA A 615 -36.80 33.15 -81.12
C ALA A 615 -37.52 31.96 -80.46
N ALA A 616 -37.72 32.00 -79.13
CA ALA A 616 -38.30 30.91 -78.35
C ALA A 616 -39.83 30.77 -78.55
N GLU A 617 -40.57 31.86 -78.77
CA GLU A 617 -42.04 31.80 -78.95
C GLU A 617 -42.44 31.13 -80.27
N LYS A 618 -41.58 31.15 -81.29
CA LYS A 618 -41.89 30.57 -82.61
C LYS A 618 -41.71 29.05 -82.65
N LYS A 619 -40.86 28.49 -81.77
CA LYS A 619 -40.54 27.05 -81.73
C LYS A 619 -41.54 26.23 -80.90
N ALA A 620 -42.19 26.85 -79.92
CA ALA A 620 -43.19 26.19 -79.07
C ALA A 620 -44.51 25.84 -79.78
N ALA A 621 -44.79 26.45 -80.95
CA ALA A 621 -45.99 26.15 -81.74
C ALA A 621 -45.86 24.86 -82.59
N GLU A 622 -44.64 24.44 -82.94
CA GLU A 622 -44.41 23.29 -83.82
C GLU A 622 -44.26 21.96 -83.05
N GLU A 623 -43.76 21.99 -81.82
CA GLU A 623 -43.56 20.76 -81.01
C GLU A 623 -44.86 20.21 -80.41
N LYS A 624 -45.92 21.03 -80.28
CA LYS A 624 -47.23 20.61 -79.76
C LYS A 624 -47.95 19.62 -80.70
N LYS A 625 -47.60 19.58 -81.99
CA LYS A 625 -48.23 18.71 -82.98
C LYS A 625 -47.58 17.31 -83.09
N ALA A 626 -46.36 17.15 -82.57
CA ALA A 626 -45.62 15.88 -82.65
C ALA A 626 -45.77 15.00 -81.39
N ALA A 627 -46.25 15.56 -80.28
CA ALA A 627 -46.41 14.81 -79.02
C ALA A 627 -47.74 14.03 -78.92
N GLU A 628 -48.76 14.38 -79.72
CA GLU A 628 -50.07 13.71 -79.72
C GLU A 628 -50.04 12.30 -80.37
N GLU A 629 -49.05 11.98 -81.21
CA GLU A 629 -49.00 10.67 -81.89
C GLU A 629 -48.13 9.62 -81.18
N LYS A 630 -47.19 10.03 -80.32
CA LYS A 630 -46.29 9.09 -79.63
C LYS A 630 -46.84 8.58 -78.28
N ALA A 631 -47.77 9.33 -77.68
CA ALA A 631 -48.37 8.99 -76.38
C ALA A 631 -49.34 7.79 -76.42
N ALA A 632 -49.73 7.30 -77.60
CA ALA A 632 -50.71 6.21 -77.74
C ALA A 632 -50.11 4.79 -77.89
N ALA A 633 -48.80 4.64 -78.15
CA ALA A 633 -48.20 3.32 -78.38
C ALA A 633 -47.22 2.85 -77.29
N GLU A 634 -46.55 3.77 -76.56
CA GLU A 634 -45.67 3.40 -75.45
C GLU A 634 -46.43 3.07 -74.14
N LYS A 635 -47.75 3.32 -74.12
CA LYS A 635 -48.67 2.84 -73.07
C LYS A 635 -48.77 1.30 -73.02
N LYS A 636 -48.25 0.59 -74.03
CA LYS A 636 -48.27 -0.88 -74.13
C LYS A 636 -46.95 -1.58 -73.73
N ALA A 637 -45.92 -0.83 -73.31
CA ALA A 637 -44.61 -1.39 -72.93
C ALA A 637 -44.13 -0.97 -71.52
N ALA A 638 -44.85 -0.07 -70.84
CA ALA A 638 -44.58 0.29 -69.44
C ALA A 638 -45.44 -0.49 -68.42
N GLU A 639 -46.46 -1.24 -68.88
CA GLU A 639 -47.23 -2.19 -68.05
C GLU A 639 -46.44 -3.45 -67.67
N GLU A 640 -45.25 -3.69 -68.21
CA GLU A 640 -44.46 -4.90 -67.94
C GLU A 640 -43.15 -4.66 -67.17
N LYS A 641 -42.81 -3.41 -66.83
CA LYS A 641 -41.55 -3.08 -66.12
C LYS A 641 -41.73 -2.21 -64.88
N ALA A 642 -42.98 -2.11 -64.41
CA ALA A 642 -43.30 -1.96 -62.99
C ALA A 642 -43.18 -3.30 -62.22
N ALA A 643 -42.86 -4.40 -62.91
CA ALA A 643 -42.78 -5.76 -62.37
C ALA A 643 -41.35 -6.31 -62.12
N ALA A 644 -40.32 -5.45 -62.10
CA ALA A 644 -38.93 -5.94 -61.95
C ALA A 644 -38.03 -5.16 -60.98
N GLU A 645 -38.44 -3.98 -60.51
CA GLU A 645 -37.73 -3.27 -59.43
C GLU A 645 -38.51 -3.22 -58.11
N GLU A 646 -39.62 -3.95 -58.05
CA GLU A 646 -40.21 -4.50 -56.81
C GLU A 646 -39.41 -5.73 -56.30
N LYS A 647 -38.38 -6.17 -57.03
CA LYS A 647 -37.61 -7.39 -56.78
C LYS A 647 -36.23 -7.17 -56.13
N LYS A 648 -35.81 -5.94 -55.86
CA LYS A 648 -34.53 -5.64 -55.17
C LYS A 648 -34.70 -5.15 -53.73
N ALA A 649 -35.93 -4.84 -53.34
CA ALA A 649 -36.38 -4.78 -51.94
C ALA A 649 -36.62 -6.19 -51.33
N ALA A 650 -36.30 -7.25 -52.08
CA ALA A 650 -36.49 -8.66 -51.71
C ALA A 650 -35.16 -9.41 -51.39
N GLU A 651 -33.99 -8.77 -51.44
CA GLU A 651 -32.72 -9.44 -51.12
C GLU A 651 -32.05 -8.97 -49.82
N GLU A 652 -32.45 -7.83 -49.24
CA GLU A 652 -32.08 -7.48 -47.86
C GLU A 652 -33.11 -7.92 -46.81
N LYS A 653 -34.31 -8.28 -47.25
CA LYS A 653 -35.34 -8.90 -46.38
C LYS A 653 -35.10 -10.40 -46.14
N ALA A 654 -34.20 -11.03 -46.92
CA ALA A 654 -33.90 -12.47 -46.86
C ALA A 654 -32.70 -12.87 -45.98
N ALA A 655 -31.97 -11.92 -45.38
CA ALA A 655 -30.91 -12.22 -44.40
C ALA A 655 -31.33 -11.97 -42.94
N ALA A 656 -32.44 -11.26 -42.72
CA ALA A 656 -33.03 -11.02 -41.39
C ALA A 656 -34.08 -12.08 -40.99
N GLU A 657 -34.64 -12.83 -41.94
CA GLU A 657 -35.62 -13.91 -41.66
C GLU A 657 -35.01 -15.29 -41.38
N LYS A 658 -33.68 -15.45 -41.45
CA LYS A 658 -33.02 -16.72 -41.07
C LYS A 658 -32.49 -16.73 -39.63
N LYS A 659 -32.45 -15.58 -38.95
CA LYS A 659 -32.03 -15.49 -37.53
C LYS A 659 -33.19 -15.34 -36.55
N ALA A 660 -34.37 -14.94 -37.03
CA ALA A 660 -35.61 -14.89 -36.25
C ALA A 660 -36.41 -16.21 -36.25
N ALA A 661 -35.93 -17.24 -36.96
CA ALA A 661 -36.54 -18.57 -37.04
C ALA A 661 -35.86 -19.64 -36.16
N GLU A 662 -34.70 -19.37 -35.56
CA GLU A 662 -34.05 -20.28 -34.58
C GLU A 662 -34.23 -19.84 -33.11
N GLU A 663 -34.62 -18.59 -32.86
CA GLU A 663 -34.91 -18.10 -31.50
C GLU A 663 -36.38 -18.31 -31.05
N LYS A 664 -37.28 -18.66 -31.98
CA LYS A 664 -38.69 -18.92 -31.68
C LYS A 664 -39.02 -20.40 -31.42
N ALA A 665 -38.07 -21.31 -31.63
CA ALA A 665 -38.21 -22.74 -31.31
C ALA A 665 -37.65 -23.13 -29.93
N ALA A 666 -36.88 -22.24 -29.26
CA ALA A 666 -36.33 -22.50 -27.92
C ALA A 666 -37.19 -21.91 -26.78
N ALA A 667 -38.29 -21.21 -27.09
CA ALA A 667 -39.18 -20.56 -26.12
C ALA A 667 -40.52 -21.27 -25.90
N GLU A 668 -40.84 -22.32 -26.68
CA GLU A 668 -42.05 -23.13 -26.51
C GLU A 668 -41.81 -24.51 -25.88
N GLU A 669 -40.56 -24.96 -25.70
CA GLU A 669 -40.27 -26.22 -24.97
C GLU A 669 -39.92 -25.99 -23.49
N LYS A 670 -39.57 -24.75 -23.11
CA LYS A 670 -39.30 -24.38 -21.71
C LYS A 670 -40.57 -24.05 -20.90
N LYS A 671 -41.71 -23.87 -21.58
CA LYS A 671 -43.01 -23.58 -20.98
C LYS A 671 -43.87 -24.82 -20.70
N ALA A 672 -43.40 -26.02 -21.09
CA ALA A 672 -44.05 -27.30 -20.81
C ALA A 672 -43.30 -28.16 -19.75
N ALA A 673 -42.17 -27.68 -19.22
CA ALA A 673 -41.39 -28.37 -18.20
C ALA A 673 -41.47 -27.73 -16.78
N GLU A 674 -42.02 -26.52 -16.65
CA GLU A 674 -42.22 -25.84 -15.36
C GLU A 674 -43.64 -26.00 -14.78
N GLU A 675 -44.59 -26.55 -15.53
CA GLU A 675 -45.98 -26.76 -15.06
C GLU A 675 -46.26 -28.19 -14.54
N LYS A 676 -45.26 -29.10 -14.58
CA LYS A 676 -45.38 -30.47 -14.07
C LYS A 676 -44.50 -30.75 -12.82
N ALA A 677 -43.58 -29.84 -12.47
CA ALA A 677 -42.72 -29.96 -11.29
C ALA A 677 -43.28 -29.26 -10.03
N ALA A 678 -44.39 -28.53 -10.14
CA ALA A 678 -45.04 -27.82 -9.03
C ALA A 678 -46.28 -28.54 -8.45
N ALA A 679 -46.65 -29.71 -8.97
CA ALA A 679 -47.86 -30.45 -8.56
C ALA A 679 -47.62 -31.83 -7.90
N GLU A 680 -46.38 -32.34 -7.84
CA GLU A 680 -46.07 -33.68 -7.28
C GLU A 680 -45.02 -33.68 -6.15
N LYS A 681 -44.72 -32.52 -5.55
CA LYS A 681 -43.94 -32.44 -4.29
C LYS A 681 -44.76 -31.94 -3.09
N LYS A 682 -46.08 -31.92 -3.24
CA LYS A 682 -47.07 -31.57 -2.23
C LYS A 682 -48.00 -32.76 -1.94
N ALA A 683 -47.45 -33.98 -1.92
CA ALA A 683 -48.17 -35.21 -1.53
C ALA A 683 -47.24 -36.44 -1.39
N ALA A 684 -46.12 -36.38 -0.64
CA ALA A 684 -45.35 -37.59 -0.30
C ALA A 684 -44.33 -37.41 0.85
N GLU A 685 -44.65 -36.60 1.86
CA GLU A 685 -43.85 -36.51 3.11
C GLU A 685 -44.73 -36.81 4.34
N GLU A 686 -45.63 -37.79 4.18
CA GLU A 686 -46.28 -38.49 5.28
C GLU A 686 -46.32 -39.99 4.98
N LYS A 687 -45.74 -40.77 5.91
CA LYS A 687 -45.95 -42.21 6.21
C LYS A 687 -44.88 -43.24 5.75
N LYS A 688 -44.46 -43.99 6.79
CA LYS A 688 -43.91 -45.36 6.89
C LYS A 688 -42.39 -45.50 6.72
N ALA A 689 -41.57 -45.84 7.72
CA ALA A 689 -41.68 -46.75 8.88
C ALA A 689 -41.91 -48.23 8.52
N GLU A 690 -40.93 -49.07 8.92
CA GLU A 690 -40.90 -50.55 8.99
C GLU A 690 -40.90 -51.24 7.61
N ASP A 691 -40.07 -52.24 7.27
CA ASP A 691 -39.46 -53.35 8.02
C ASP A 691 -38.30 -53.98 7.19
N LYS A 692 -37.40 -54.75 7.82
CA LYS A 692 -36.33 -55.60 7.24
C LYS A 692 -36.91 -56.79 6.43
N PRO A 693 -36.14 -57.70 5.75
CA PRO A 693 -34.69 -57.99 5.79
C PRO A 693 -33.99 -58.23 4.41
N ALA A 694 -32.68 -58.52 4.47
CA ALA A 694 -31.73 -58.94 3.43
C ALA A 694 -32.00 -60.36 2.84
N PRO A 695 -31.11 -61.07 2.08
CA PRO A 695 -29.82 -60.72 1.42
C PRO A 695 -29.64 -61.34 -0.02
N LYS A 696 -28.51 -61.02 -0.69
CA LYS A 696 -27.62 -61.86 -1.58
C LYS A 696 -26.95 -60.98 -2.66
N GLN A 697 -25.64 -60.70 -2.56
CA GLN A 697 -24.50 -61.44 -3.17
C GLN A 697 -24.63 -61.56 -4.69
N GLU A 698 -23.94 -60.71 -5.46
CA GLU A 698 -22.54 -60.82 -5.97
C GLU A 698 -22.57 -61.28 -7.46
N PRO A 699 -21.46 -61.22 -8.23
CA PRO A 699 -20.59 -60.09 -8.60
C PRO A 699 -20.59 -59.93 -10.15
N GLU A 700 -19.95 -58.96 -10.79
CA GLU A 700 -18.56 -59.03 -11.28
C GLU A 700 -18.30 -57.87 -12.28
N GLU A 701 -17.01 -57.69 -12.57
CA GLU A 701 -16.39 -56.95 -13.69
C GLU A 701 -16.16 -55.44 -13.49
N LYS A 702 -14.98 -55.02 -13.02
CA LYS A 702 -13.63 -54.96 -13.66
C LYS A 702 -13.54 -54.11 -14.92
N LYS A 703 -12.60 -53.15 -14.81
CA LYS A 703 -11.80 -52.48 -15.85
C LYS A 703 -12.59 -51.46 -16.67
N SER A 704 -12.05 -50.30 -17.04
CA SER A 704 -10.72 -49.71 -16.86
C SER A 704 -10.76 -48.34 -17.53
N ASN A 705 -9.94 -47.42 -17.03
CA ASN A 705 -9.38 -46.26 -17.74
C ASN A 705 -10.39 -45.21 -18.23
N GLY A 706 -10.16 -43.92 -18.09
CA GLY A 706 -8.95 -43.18 -17.76
C GLY A 706 -9.13 -41.74 -18.23
N SER A 707 -8.26 -40.87 -17.73
CA SER A 707 -7.94 -39.51 -18.21
C SER A 707 -9.09 -38.50 -18.29
N SER A 708 -9.14 -37.49 -17.42
CA SER A 708 -8.36 -36.23 -17.55
C SER A 708 -8.46 -35.67 -18.98
N SER A 709 -9.09 -34.53 -19.20
CA SER A 709 -8.51 -33.20 -18.95
C SER A 709 -9.29 -32.15 -19.81
N PRO A 710 -9.01 -30.84 -19.68
CA PRO A 710 -9.97 -29.74 -19.87
C PRO A 710 -9.93 -29.03 -21.25
N SER A 711 -10.95 -28.18 -21.45
CA SER A 711 -11.06 -26.94 -22.26
C SER A 711 -10.69 -26.93 -23.76
N PRO A 712 -11.40 -26.12 -24.56
CA PRO A 712 -10.70 -25.28 -25.53
C PRO A 712 -11.23 -23.84 -25.69
N ASP A 713 -10.29 -22.90 -25.61
CA ASP A 713 -10.32 -21.52 -26.12
C ASP A 713 -10.24 -21.46 -27.66
N ARG A 714 -10.66 -20.34 -28.28
CA ARG A 714 -10.18 -19.85 -29.60
C ARG A 714 -10.48 -18.35 -29.82
N GLN A 715 -9.66 -17.51 -30.47
CA GLN A 715 -8.29 -17.61 -31.00
C GLN A 715 -7.85 -16.28 -31.64
N GLY A 716 -6.53 -16.10 -31.83
CA GLY A 716 -5.94 -15.48 -33.04
C GLY A 716 -4.71 -14.58 -32.76
N GLY A 717 -3.49 -14.84 -33.26
CA GLY A 717 -2.99 -15.94 -34.08
C GLY A 717 -1.53 -15.75 -34.53
N ILE A 718 -1.06 -16.80 -35.25
CA ILE A 718 -0.17 -16.78 -36.43
C ILE A 718 1.37 -16.69 -36.25
N LEU A 719 2.02 -17.87 -36.39
CA LEU A 719 2.98 -18.30 -37.45
C LEU A 719 4.34 -18.90 -36.99
N VAL A 720 4.66 -20.00 -37.68
CA VAL A 720 5.97 -20.60 -38.03
C VAL A 720 6.61 -21.66 -37.12
N GLN A 721 6.42 -22.90 -37.59
CA GLN A 721 7.37 -24.02 -37.77
C GLN A 721 8.51 -24.22 -36.76
N SER A 722 8.59 -25.46 -36.26
CA SER A 722 9.83 -26.23 -36.37
C SER A 722 9.58 -27.73 -36.38
N VAL A 723 10.21 -28.40 -37.32
CA VAL A 723 10.20 -29.84 -37.57
C VAL A 723 11.07 -30.56 -36.54
N SER A 724 10.44 -31.51 -35.84
CA SER A 724 10.86 -32.89 -35.54
C SER A 724 12.30 -33.27 -35.16
N ALA A 725 12.35 -34.01 -34.04
CA ALA A 725 13.15 -35.21 -33.75
C ALA A 725 14.67 -35.05 -33.59
N LYS A 726 15.34 -35.67 -32.62
CA LYS A 726 15.09 -36.91 -31.85
C LYS A 726 15.51 -36.72 -30.40
#